data_AF-A0A3D4E9W5-F1
#
_entry.id   AF-A0A3D4E9W5-F1
#
_cell.length_a   1.000
_cell.length_b   1.000
_cell.length_c   1.000
_cell.angle_alpha   90.00
_cell.angle_beta   90.00
_cell.angle_gamma   90.00
#
_symmetry.space_group_name_H-M   'P 1'
#
loop_
_entity.id
_entity.type
_entity.pdbx_description
1 polymer ?
#
loop_
_entity_poly.entity_id
_entity_poly.type
_entity_poly.pdbx_seq_one_letter_code
_entity_poly.pdbx_strand_id
1 'polypeptide(L)'
;MLPSLLGKAKMRNNKTYNNMRIRNLFAIMSGICTLAVGCSLDSEFEPENELDGRIPLNINGAISQVHTKATADGFVDKDAVGLFAVNYSEKNTVAGTLAAEGNQADNVKYVFDESSHKWVPVKSVYYKDANTNVDLYLYYPYQKSISDVNASGFEVRKDQSAAATATDLCGYEASDFLWGKAENVTPVESAVSIKLRHRMSAVQVTLVEKAGFDEGEFESLAKSVIVTNTTRKAHINYATGEVTPIGSAQSDGIVMCPQSDGSFRAVVVPQSISAGTRLFSITIDGVSYDFKHAENVTYATGHQFNFSIGITKKSPTGDYELELTDSQIVDWTEDRNTHGGEARQYYVVNVNTPGTLGQVIKAAKKNPDRIRNLKVTGQIKDSDFYFMRDSMAILEAVNMKEAEVQDDIIPYKAFNEKNTLCYFSFPEKVVEIEAYAFNSTSLSGALIVPEDVTIIDDYAFCSTLITSVSFGNKLKEIKNYAFCRCISLSAELHFPESFIKIGDNAFQECSLSGKLVFPQNLEYIGSMAFYIAGDFVGDFIIPENIKVLPDRAFEGCRFSGGLNLGNVQELGFHCFHSCGFTGELVIPEGIVDIPQGCFTLCKFSSVHFPSTLRSITSKSGTGWGSFQHNPITELVFPEGLTSIGDMVFIDCPQITTITIPSTLEFIGENAFEGCFNISKIQSSAVEPPIIKRNTFNGVAKDNFTLEVPPQSVKRYQAETGWSDFKRIAAHYDFSVSRERMRALNAAQSRTYVLRAPANFAWEVESKPNWVTVSPSSGTGKTDVTISVSEMPRTSETFEVNEGSFNNPSYKKYAGRSGEIVFKLIEKDYTTTFEVEQYDSDLSDGEVKAYQTATKGKGIDIVFIGDGYDAKDIAKGTFFTNTESGYNAFFDVEPYKTYKDYFNVYAVVSQSDESGIGTVNTIIDTKFGSSFSQNRILASDPTPCFAWAKKASPSLDLTKSLTILLMNTSTYEGVTMMYGDGSAIACCPVSTDAYPYDFRGIIQHEAGGHGFGKLGDEYIYHNAFIQNCGCFDGCDHPKGENDLNSAYGIFKSHGWYKNLSLTSDATQVPWAHLIYNPKYSDFVDMFEGGYMHSRGVYRSEATSCMNNNIPYYSTISRQAIVERIMEYAGETFTLE
;
A
#
# COMPACT_ATOMS: atom_id res chain seq x y z
N MET A 1 11.14 -57.41 -0.56
CA MET A 1 12.59 -57.13 -0.71
C MET A 1 12.82 -55.70 -0.26
N LEU A 2 13.58 -55.53 0.82
CA LEU A 2 14.13 -54.27 1.39
C LEU A 2 15.55 -54.01 0.76
N PRO A 3 16.30 -52.92 1.05
CA PRO A 3 15.96 -51.48 1.19
C PRO A 3 17.11 -50.46 0.88
N SER A 4 16.84 -49.18 1.20
CA SER A 4 17.72 -48.15 1.81
C SER A 4 18.59 -47.22 0.94
N LEU A 5 18.46 -45.90 1.18
CA LEU A 5 19.49 -45.13 1.89
C LEU A 5 19.00 -43.73 2.32
N LEU A 6 19.29 -43.43 3.59
CA LEU A 6 19.10 -42.17 4.30
C LEU A 6 20.21 -41.17 3.99
N GLY A 7 19.88 -39.87 4.01
CA GLY A 7 20.83 -38.76 4.15
C GLY A 7 20.22 -37.61 4.93
N LYS A 8 20.51 -37.55 6.24
CA LYS A 8 20.28 -36.37 7.11
C LYS A 8 21.46 -35.40 6.96
N ALA A 9 21.23 -34.08 6.96
CA ALA A 9 21.87 -33.14 7.91
C ALA A 9 21.60 -31.64 7.64
N LYS A 10 21.27 -30.97 8.75
CA LYS A 10 21.64 -29.59 9.16
C LYS A 10 20.81 -28.39 8.65
N MET A 11 19.76 -28.10 9.42
CA MET A 11 19.41 -26.74 9.82
C MET A 11 20.55 -26.11 10.64
N ARG A 12 20.92 -24.87 10.32
CA ARG A 12 21.64 -23.95 11.22
C ARG A 12 20.95 -22.58 11.19
N ASN A 13 20.55 -22.17 12.39
CA ASN A 13 20.03 -20.86 12.77
C ASN A 13 20.95 -19.71 12.32
N ASN A 14 20.33 -18.56 12.02
CA ASN A 14 20.82 -17.28 12.53
C ASN A 14 19.64 -16.41 13.01
N LYS A 15 19.69 -16.08 14.30
CA LYS A 15 18.87 -15.08 14.99
C LYS A 15 19.46 -13.70 14.72
N THR A 16 18.66 -12.68 14.42
CA THR A 16 18.61 -11.45 15.24
C THR A 16 17.40 -10.56 14.94
N TYR A 17 16.67 -10.33 16.03
CA TYR A 17 15.61 -9.39 16.40
C TYR A 17 15.54 -7.98 15.76
N ASN A 18 14.28 -7.57 15.50
CA ASN A 18 13.57 -6.35 15.93
C ASN A 18 14.35 -5.03 16.10
N ASN A 19 13.88 -3.97 15.41
CA ASN A 19 13.15 -2.89 16.08
C ASN A 19 12.55 -1.83 15.13
N MET A 20 11.41 -1.27 15.59
CA MET A 20 10.78 0.00 15.22
C MET A 20 9.92 0.09 13.95
N ARG A 21 8.67 -0.41 14.06
CA ARG A 21 7.50 0.42 13.76
C ARG A 21 6.89 0.87 15.09
N ILE A 22 6.90 2.18 15.34
CA ILE A 22 6.14 2.83 16.41
C ILE A 22 5.31 3.94 15.76
N ARG A 23 3.98 3.79 15.97
CA ARG A 23 2.93 4.82 16.11
C ARG A 23 2.11 5.30 14.90
N ASN A 24 0.93 4.67 14.84
CA ASN A 24 -0.39 5.25 15.15
C ASN A 24 -1.10 6.11 14.08
N LEU A 25 -2.20 5.61 13.50
CA LEU A 25 -3.61 5.65 14.01
C LEU A 25 -4.25 7.04 13.82
N PHE A 26 -5.24 7.15 12.93
CA PHE A 26 -6.64 7.37 13.34
C PHE A 26 -7.61 7.11 12.17
N ALA A 27 -8.76 6.55 12.54
CA ALA A 27 -9.76 5.95 11.68
C ALA A 27 -10.85 6.91 11.20
N ILE A 28 -11.55 6.42 10.19
CA ILE A 28 -12.82 6.79 9.56
C ILE A 28 -13.89 7.28 10.55
N MET A 29 -14.54 8.41 10.22
CA MET A 29 -15.98 8.63 10.43
C MET A 29 -16.56 9.48 9.30
N SER A 30 -17.72 9.03 8.82
CA SER A 30 -18.57 9.57 7.77
C SER A 30 -19.31 10.86 8.14
N GLY A 31 -19.61 11.72 7.15
CA GLY A 31 -20.78 12.61 7.20
C GLY A 31 -20.62 14.00 6.58
N ILE A 32 -21.03 14.13 5.32
CA ILE A 32 -21.75 15.26 4.69
C ILE A 32 -21.38 16.68 5.13
N CYS A 33 -20.69 17.44 4.26
CA CYS A 33 -20.96 18.87 4.07
C CYS A 33 -20.50 19.33 2.67
N THR A 34 -21.47 19.59 1.80
CA THR A 34 -21.31 20.24 0.49
C THR A 34 -21.37 21.78 0.62
N LEU A 35 -20.72 22.45 -0.35
CA LEU A 35 -20.76 23.88 -0.75
C LEU A 35 -19.66 24.77 -0.15
N ALA A 36 -18.59 25.08 -0.90
CA ALA A 36 -18.42 26.20 -1.86
C ALA A 36 -18.30 27.55 -1.12
N VAL A 37 -17.22 28.32 -1.19
CA VAL A 37 -16.65 29.19 -2.26
C VAL A 37 -15.42 29.86 -1.60
N GLY A 38 -14.30 30.26 -2.19
CA GLY A 38 -13.79 30.38 -3.55
C GLY A 38 -12.36 30.94 -3.47
N CYS A 39 -11.45 30.45 -4.31
CA CYS A 39 -10.70 31.17 -5.32
C CYS A 39 -9.59 32.14 -4.84
N SER A 40 -8.35 31.77 -5.10
CA SER A 40 -7.49 32.55 -6.00
C SER A 40 -6.65 31.59 -6.84
N LEU A 41 -6.99 31.52 -8.13
CA LEU A 41 -6.20 30.91 -9.18
C LEU A 41 -4.92 31.73 -9.34
N ASP A 42 -3.75 31.10 -9.20
CA ASP A 42 -2.54 31.66 -9.77
C ASP A 42 -2.48 31.28 -11.25
N SER A 43 -2.46 32.34 -12.04
CA SER A 43 -2.52 32.35 -13.50
C SER A 43 -1.34 31.62 -14.15
N GLU A 44 -1.69 30.91 -15.22
CA GLU A 44 -0.79 30.30 -16.19
C GLU A 44 0.21 31.32 -16.77
N PHE A 45 1.46 30.87 -16.92
CA PHE A 45 2.51 31.56 -17.65
C PHE A 45 2.24 31.49 -19.16
N GLU A 46 2.07 32.65 -19.81
CA GLU A 46 2.38 32.79 -21.23
C GLU A 46 3.91 32.97 -21.43
N PRO A 47 4.48 32.59 -22.59
CA PRO A 47 5.89 32.78 -22.87
C PRO A 47 6.18 34.24 -23.26
N GLU A 48 7.00 34.94 -22.49
CA GLU A 48 7.49 36.29 -22.84
C GLU A 48 8.49 36.22 -24.02
N ASN A 49 8.09 36.83 -25.13
CA ASN A 49 8.98 37.44 -26.11
C ASN A 49 9.68 38.69 -25.49
N GLU A 50 10.92 38.95 -25.94
CA GLU A 50 11.69 40.21 -25.85
C GLU A 50 12.09 40.75 -24.44
N LEU A 51 13.37 40.54 -24.05
CA LEU A 51 14.02 41.28 -22.97
C LEU A 51 14.90 42.41 -23.53
N ASP A 52 14.37 43.64 -23.56
CA ASP A 52 15.15 44.86 -23.78
C ASP A 52 14.76 45.91 -22.71
N GLY A 53 15.68 46.23 -21.78
CA GLY A 53 15.58 47.42 -20.91
C GLY A 53 15.32 47.29 -19.39
N ARG A 54 15.22 46.10 -18.76
CA ARG A 54 15.03 45.98 -17.29
C ARG A 54 16.34 46.15 -16.51
N ILE A 55 16.36 47.02 -15.49
CA ILE A 55 17.55 47.28 -14.64
C ILE A 55 17.59 46.26 -13.48
N PRO A 56 18.65 45.45 -13.32
CA PRO A 56 18.76 44.49 -12.23
C PRO A 56 18.97 45.19 -10.88
N LEU A 57 18.36 44.65 -9.82
CA LEU A 57 18.50 45.17 -8.47
C LEU A 57 19.66 44.46 -7.77
N ASN A 58 20.86 45.04 -7.88
CA ASN A 58 22.07 44.52 -7.25
C ASN A 58 22.29 45.15 -5.87
N ILE A 59 22.76 44.36 -4.89
CA ILE A 59 23.05 44.84 -3.53
C ILE A 59 24.50 44.57 -3.13
N ASN A 60 25.00 45.38 -2.19
CA ASN A 60 26.24 45.12 -1.47
C ASN A 60 26.02 45.32 0.03
N GLY A 61 25.81 44.21 0.75
CA GLY A 61 25.67 44.20 2.20
C GLY A 61 27.03 44.14 2.90
N ALA A 62 27.25 45.03 3.88
CA ALA A 62 28.45 45.00 4.74
C ALA A 62 28.08 45.26 6.21
N ILE A 63 28.78 44.62 7.15
CA ILE A 63 28.54 44.79 8.59
C ILE A 63 29.22 46.06 9.10
N SER A 64 28.45 46.91 9.80
CA SER A 64 28.94 48.12 10.45
C SER A 64 29.51 47.78 11.84
N GLN A 65 30.77 47.36 11.90
CA GLN A 65 31.48 47.02 13.15
C GLN A 65 32.92 47.55 13.18
N VAL A 66 33.60 47.44 14.33
CA VAL A 66 35.03 47.75 14.44
C VAL A 66 35.84 46.57 13.89
N HIS A 67 36.48 46.78 12.74
CA HIS A 67 37.29 45.76 12.05
C HIS A 67 38.73 45.76 12.55
N THR A 68 39.32 44.58 12.70
CA THR A 68 40.74 44.40 13.09
C THR A 68 41.68 44.26 11.88
N LYS A 69 41.12 44.10 10.67
CA LYS A 69 41.83 44.04 9.38
C LYS A 69 41.16 44.94 8.34
N ALA A 70 41.95 45.50 7.41
CA ALA A 70 41.48 46.48 6.42
C ALA A 70 40.63 45.90 5.27
N THR A 71 40.43 44.57 5.20
CA THR A 71 39.79 43.86 4.06
C THR A 71 38.63 42.95 4.48
N ALA A 72 38.05 43.13 5.67
CA ALA A 72 37.02 42.22 6.20
C ALA A 72 35.63 42.86 6.10
N ASP A 73 34.75 42.31 5.24
CA ASP A 73 33.35 42.78 5.10
C ASP A 73 32.35 42.07 6.04
N GLY A 74 32.83 41.06 6.78
CA GLY A 74 32.08 40.36 7.83
C GLY A 74 31.13 39.25 7.35
N PHE A 75 31.23 38.81 6.10
CA PHE A 75 30.47 37.66 5.55
C PHE A 75 31.41 36.72 4.80
N VAL A 76 31.07 35.43 4.73
CA VAL A 76 31.81 34.38 4.01
C VAL A 76 30.96 33.66 2.97
N ASP A 77 31.61 32.88 2.10
CA ASP A 77 30.92 32.18 1.01
C ASP A 77 29.69 31.43 1.52
N LYS A 78 28.57 31.63 0.82
CA LYS A 78 27.23 31.06 1.10
C LYS A 78 26.43 31.69 2.24
N ASP A 79 26.94 32.72 2.91
CA ASP A 79 26.09 33.49 3.81
C ASP A 79 24.88 34.06 3.07
N ALA A 80 23.71 34.02 3.72
CA ALA A 80 22.45 34.36 3.07
C ALA A 80 21.68 35.44 3.83
N VAL A 81 21.21 36.43 3.07
CA VAL A 81 20.41 37.56 3.54
C VAL A 81 19.04 37.56 2.87
N GLY A 82 18.05 38.11 3.55
CA GLY A 82 16.73 38.39 2.97
C GLY A 82 16.60 39.85 2.57
N LEU A 83 16.08 40.09 1.37
CA LEU A 83 15.81 41.42 0.83
C LEU A 83 14.31 41.65 0.67
N PHE A 84 13.82 42.76 1.21
CA PHE A 84 12.55 43.36 0.79
C PHE A 84 12.79 44.65 0.01
N ALA A 85 12.00 44.89 -1.03
CA ALA A 85 12.09 46.10 -1.85
C ALA A 85 10.71 46.76 -1.99
N VAL A 86 10.57 48.00 -1.50
CA VAL A 86 9.28 48.71 -1.38
C VAL A 86 9.29 49.97 -2.25
N ASN A 87 8.36 50.05 -3.20
CA ASN A 87 8.32 51.16 -4.15
C ASN A 87 7.78 52.45 -3.54
N TYR A 88 8.28 53.58 -4.02
CA TYR A 88 7.67 54.88 -3.80
C TYR A 88 6.44 55.07 -4.71
N SER A 89 5.61 56.05 -4.36
CA SER A 89 4.56 56.57 -5.26
C SER A 89 5.14 56.98 -6.61
N GLU A 90 4.34 57.00 -7.69
CA GLU A 90 4.77 57.35 -9.06
C GLU A 90 5.51 58.70 -9.19
N LYS A 91 5.32 59.64 -8.24
CA LYS A 91 6.02 60.93 -8.18
C LYS A 91 7.28 60.93 -7.30
N ASN A 92 7.66 59.80 -6.72
CA ASN A 92 8.73 59.63 -5.72
C ASN A 92 8.61 60.55 -4.48
N THR A 93 7.38 60.94 -4.11
CA THR A 93 7.15 61.84 -2.97
C THR A 93 6.71 61.14 -1.69
N VAL A 94 6.23 59.89 -1.79
CA VAL A 94 5.72 59.10 -0.65
C VAL A 94 6.33 57.71 -0.72
N ALA A 95 7.01 57.27 0.35
CA ALA A 95 7.52 55.91 0.48
C ALA A 95 6.37 54.91 0.67
N GLY A 96 6.47 53.74 0.06
CA GLY A 96 5.55 52.64 0.33
C GLY A 96 5.75 52.07 1.74
N THR A 97 4.77 51.30 2.21
CA THR A 97 4.83 50.60 3.49
C THR A 97 5.29 49.17 3.27
N LEU A 98 6.30 48.72 4.02
CA LEU A 98 6.73 47.32 3.99
C LEU A 98 5.59 46.39 4.42
N ALA A 99 5.26 45.41 3.58
CA ALA A 99 4.31 44.34 3.84
C ALA A 99 5.00 42.96 3.83
N ALA A 100 4.33 41.91 4.28
CA ALA A 100 4.86 40.55 4.19
C ALA A 100 4.85 40.01 2.74
N GLU A 101 3.89 40.46 1.94
CA GLU A 101 3.69 40.10 0.55
C GLU A 101 3.16 41.30 -0.25
N GLY A 102 3.42 41.33 -1.56
CA GLY A 102 2.95 42.39 -2.46
C GLY A 102 3.90 43.59 -2.58
N ASN A 103 5.13 43.50 -2.07
CA ASN A 103 6.18 44.48 -2.36
C ASN A 103 6.79 44.19 -3.74
N GLN A 104 7.77 45.01 -4.19
CA GLN A 104 8.52 44.70 -5.42
C GLN A 104 9.34 43.41 -5.27
N ALA A 105 9.89 43.20 -4.07
CA ALA A 105 10.56 41.97 -3.70
C ALA A 105 10.10 41.57 -2.30
N ASP A 106 9.53 40.37 -2.20
CA ASP A 106 9.03 39.79 -0.95
C ASP A 106 10.05 38.78 -0.42
N ASN A 107 10.88 39.23 0.54
CA ASN A 107 11.86 38.38 1.23
C ASN A 107 12.75 37.55 0.28
N VAL A 108 13.32 38.18 -0.74
CA VAL A 108 14.16 37.48 -1.73
C VAL A 108 15.50 37.11 -1.10
N LYS A 109 15.88 35.83 -1.22
CA LYS A 109 17.16 35.32 -0.74
C LYS A 109 18.31 35.79 -1.65
N TYR A 110 19.31 36.43 -1.06
CA TYR A 110 20.61 36.69 -1.67
C TYR A 110 21.67 35.88 -0.96
N VAL A 111 22.63 35.36 -1.73
CA VAL A 111 23.73 34.52 -1.23
C VAL A 111 25.05 35.20 -1.57
N PHE A 112 25.94 35.32 -0.60
CA PHE A 112 27.28 35.85 -0.81
C PHE A 112 28.11 34.81 -1.57
N ASP A 113 28.66 35.23 -2.71
CA ASP A 113 29.64 34.47 -3.48
C ASP A 113 31.01 35.11 -3.26
N GLU A 114 31.86 34.42 -2.48
CA GLU A 114 33.19 34.91 -2.15
C GLU A 114 34.08 35.03 -3.40
N SER A 115 33.89 34.13 -4.38
CA SER A 115 34.75 34.07 -5.57
C SER A 115 34.59 35.28 -6.48
N SER A 116 33.36 35.80 -6.59
CA SER A 116 33.07 37.02 -7.35
C SER A 116 32.92 38.25 -6.46
N HIS A 117 33.00 38.07 -5.14
CA HIS A 117 32.81 39.09 -4.11
C HIS A 117 31.50 39.87 -4.29
N LYS A 118 30.41 39.14 -4.53
CA LYS A 118 29.08 39.70 -4.84
C LYS A 118 27.97 38.96 -4.12
N TRP A 119 26.88 39.68 -3.87
CA TRP A 119 25.61 39.10 -3.45
C TRP A 119 24.80 38.69 -4.68
N VAL A 120 24.46 37.40 -4.78
CA VAL A 120 23.73 36.82 -5.91
C VAL A 120 22.32 36.46 -5.46
N PRO A 121 21.26 36.97 -6.11
CA PRO A 121 19.90 36.59 -5.79
C PRO A 121 19.58 35.17 -6.27
N VAL A 122 18.80 34.41 -5.50
CA VAL A 122 18.31 33.08 -5.91
C VAL A 122 17.21 33.18 -6.99
N LYS A 123 16.54 34.34 -7.08
CA LYS A 123 15.59 34.68 -8.15
C LYS A 123 15.90 36.08 -8.64
N SER A 124 16.06 36.27 -9.94
CA SER A 124 16.35 37.59 -10.51
C SER A 124 15.34 38.64 -10.04
N VAL A 125 15.85 39.75 -9.51
CA VAL A 125 15.06 40.90 -9.06
C VAL A 125 15.45 42.10 -9.91
N TYR A 126 14.45 42.85 -10.36
CA TYR A 126 14.64 44.04 -11.18
C TYR A 126 13.93 45.22 -10.54
N TYR A 127 14.38 46.44 -10.84
CA TYR A 127 13.61 47.64 -10.55
C TYR A 127 12.29 47.62 -11.33
N LYS A 128 11.21 48.16 -10.76
CA LYS A 128 9.90 48.26 -11.42
C LYS A 128 9.98 48.96 -12.78
N ASP A 129 10.69 50.09 -12.82
CA ASP A 129 10.97 50.88 -14.01
C ASP A 129 12.16 51.82 -13.73
N ALA A 130 12.60 52.61 -14.72
CA ALA A 130 13.74 53.52 -14.58
C ALA A 130 13.47 54.78 -13.73
N ASN A 131 12.23 55.03 -13.32
CA ASN A 131 11.81 56.26 -12.66
C ASN A 131 11.26 56.07 -11.23
N THR A 132 10.92 54.85 -10.82
CA THR A 132 10.35 54.57 -9.49
C THR A 132 11.46 54.28 -8.48
N ASN A 133 11.55 55.09 -7.42
CA ASN A 133 12.50 54.86 -6.33
C ASN A 133 12.03 53.74 -5.39
N VAL A 134 12.96 53.14 -4.66
CA VAL A 134 12.70 51.98 -3.79
C VAL A 134 13.39 52.11 -2.42
N ASP A 135 12.71 51.70 -1.37
CA ASP A 135 13.32 51.42 -0.06
C ASP A 135 13.74 49.94 -0.02
N LEU A 136 14.99 49.66 0.35
CA LEU A 136 15.56 48.32 0.46
C LEU A 136 15.80 47.96 1.93
N TYR A 137 15.21 46.86 2.37
CA TYR A 137 15.39 46.31 3.72
C TYR A 137 16.18 45.01 3.63
N LEU A 138 17.33 44.95 4.29
CA LEU A 138 18.24 43.82 4.25
C LEU A 138 18.46 43.27 5.65
N TYR A 139 18.42 41.96 5.82
CA TYR A 139 18.65 41.33 7.11
C TYR A 139 19.38 39.98 7.02
N TYR A 140 20.00 39.59 8.12
CA TYR A 140 20.71 38.32 8.30
C TYR A 140 20.37 37.71 9.67
N PRO A 141 20.31 36.37 9.81
CA PRO A 141 20.36 35.37 8.74
C PRO A 141 19.01 35.25 8.02
N TYR A 142 19.03 34.88 6.73
CA TYR A 142 17.83 34.68 5.92
C TYR A 142 16.82 33.72 6.57
N GLN A 143 15.55 34.11 6.60
CA GLN A 143 14.43 33.27 7.06
C GLN A 143 13.54 32.88 5.87
N LYS A 144 13.19 31.60 5.74
CA LYS A 144 12.40 31.08 4.60
C LYS A 144 10.99 31.69 4.52
N SER A 145 10.37 32.02 5.64
CA SER A 145 9.00 32.54 5.71
C SER A 145 8.88 33.64 6.75
N ILE A 146 8.32 34.79 6.37
CA ILE A 146 7.99 35.91 7.26
C ILE A 146 6.50 36.21 7.06
N SER A 147 5.67 35.86 8.05
CA SER A 147 4.22 36.07 7.99
C SER A 147 3.78 37.44 8.51
N ASP A 148 4.60 38.08 9.35
CA ASP A 148 4.38 39.43 9.87
C ASP A 148 5.71 40.19 9.93
N VAL A 149 5.84 41.23 9.12
CA VAL A 149 7.08 42.04 9.03
C VAL A 149 7.28 42.96 10.23
N ASN A 150 6.26 43.20 11.05
CA ASN A 150 6.36 44.06 12.23
C ASN A 150 6.63 43.28 13.53
N ALA A 151 6.34 41.98 13.55
CA ALA A 151 6.48 41.15 14.74
C ALA A 151 6.83 39.68 14.42
N SER A 152 7.84 39.44 13.59
CA SER A 152 8.25 38.07 13.23
C SER A 152 9.00 37.37 14.37
N GLY A 153 8.77 36.08 14.58
CA GLY A 153 9.47 35.32 15.62
C GLY A 153 10.93 35.01 15.25
N PHE A 154 11.86 35.25 16.17
CA PHE A 154 13.27 34.87 16.08
C PHE A 154 13.74 34.23 17.39
N GLU A 155 14.60 33.21 17.32
CA GLU A 155 15.13 32.53 18.51
C GLU A 155 16.66 32.38 18.41
N VAL A 156 17.39 32.93 19.39
CA VAL A 156 18.82 32.66 19.53
C VAL A 156 19.03 31.21 19.97
N ARG A 157 20.00 30.53 19.37
CA ARG A 157 20.25 29.10 19.59
C ARG A 157 20.66 28.87 21.05
N LYS A 158 20.19 27.73 21.58
CA LYS A 158 20.58 27.27 22.92
C LYS A 158 22.06 26.85 22.96
N ASP A 159 22.51 26.17 21.92
CA ASP A 159 23.92 25.81 21.77
C ASP A 159 24.54 26.68 20.67
N GLN A 160 25.32 27.69 21.09
CA GLN A 160 26.05 28.54 20.15
C GLN A 160 27.48 28.05 19.89
N SER A 161 27.92 26.99 20.57
CA SER A 161 29.20 26.33 20.32
C SER A 161 29.16 25.33 19.16
N ALA A 162 27.95 24.96 18.71
CA ALA A 162 27.73 24.10 17.55
C ALA A 162 28.43 24.67 16.30
N ALA A 163 29.30 23.87 15.69
CA ALA A 163 30.06 24.25 14.49
C ALA A 163 29.13 24.42 13.27
N ALA A 164 29.57 25.26 12.31
CA ALA A 164 28.92 25.35 11.01
C ALA A 164 28.99 24.00 10.28
N THR A 165 27.93 23.66 9.57
CA THR A 165 27.94 22.60 8.56
C THR A 165 28.05 23.25 7.18
N ALA A 166 28.05 22.43 6.13
CA ALA A 166 28.04 22.94 4.77
C ALA A 166 26.67 23.50 4.33
N THR A 167 25.59 23.23 5.07
CA THR A 167 24.24 23.74 4.81
C THR A 167 23.71 24.68 5.90
N ASP A 168 24.24 24.57 7.11
CA ASP A 168 23.81 25.34 8.27
C ASP A 168 24.91 26.25 8.80
N LEU A 169 24.50 27.45 9.21
CA LEU A 169 25.33 28.38 9.97
C LEU A 169 25.73 27.75 11.31
N CYS A 170 26.87 28.16 11.87
CA CYS A 170 27.19 27.76 13.24
C CYS A 170 26.15 28.31 14.23
N GLY A 171 26.06 27.72 15.42
CA GLY A 171 25.06 28.12 16.41
C GLY A 171 25.13 29.61 16.79
N TYR A 172 26.34 30.17 16.83
CA TYR A 172 26.60 31.61 17.02
C TYR A 172 26.08 32.47 15.86
N GLU A 173 26.48 32.20 14.62
CA GLU A 173 26.03 32.92 13.40
C GLU A 173 24.51 32.86 13.23
N ALA A 174 23.88 31.71 13.47
CA ALA A 174 22.44 31.54 13.40
C ALA A 174 21.67 32.37 14.45
N SER A 175 22.38 32.89 15.46
CA SER A 175 21.80 33.68 16.56
C SER A 175 21.99 35.19 16.39
N ASP A 176 22.85 35.64 15.47
CA ASP A 176 23.16 37.05 15.29
C ASP A 176 22.24 37.71 14.26
N PHE A 177 21.25 38.47 14.75
CA PHE A 177 20.35 39.21 13.88
C PHE A 177 20.97 40.56 13.47
N LEU A 178 21.26 40.70 12.18
CA LEU A 178 21.74 41.93 11.56
C LEU A 178 20.63 42.55 10.71
N TRP A 179 20.57 43.88 10.70
CA TRP A 179 19.57 44.62 9.92
C TRP A 179 20.14 45.91 9.35
N GLY A 180 19.77 46.23 8.10
CA GLY A 180 20.11 47.47 7.42
C GLY A 180 19.01 47.94 6.47
N LYS A 181 18.98 49.24 6.19
CA LYS A 181 18.02 49.87 5.28
C LYS A 181 18.73 50.87 4.37
N ALA A 182 18.41 50.87 3.08
CA ALA A 182 18.72 51.95 2.15
C ALA A 182 17.41 52.61 1.69
N GLU A 183 17.34 53.94 1.81
CA GLU A 183 16.12 54.69 1.57
C GLU A 183 16.19 55.45 0.25
N ASN A 184 15.04 55.56 -0.42
CA ASN A 184 14.85 56.39 -1.61
C ASN A 184 15.89 56.12 -2.72
N VAL A 185 16.17 54.84 -2.97
CA VAL A 185 17.18 54.38 -3.92
C VAL A 185 16.64 54.58 -5.34
N THR A 186 17.39 55.30 -6.16
CA THR A 186 17.09 55.47 -7.59
C THR A 186 17.52 54.21 -8.37
N PRO A 187 16.76 53.78 -9.39
CA PRO A 187 17.14 52.65 -10.25
C PRO A 187 18.55 52.82 -10.84
N VAL A 188 19.42 51.83 -10.60
CA VAL A 188 20.84 51.87 -11.02
C VAL A 188 21.36 50.45 -11.22
N GLU A 189 22.28 50.25 -12.18
CA GLU A 189 22.88 48.94 -12.43
C GLU A 189 23.94 48.54 -11.37
N SER A 190 24.61 49.53 -10.78
CA SER A 190 25.62 49.30 -9.74
C SER A 190 24.98 48.81 -8.43
N ALA A 191 25.71 47.97 -7.70
CA ALA A 191 25.23 47.46 -6.43
C ALA A 191 24.96 48.57 -5.39
N VAL A 192 23.79 48.53 -4.76
CA VAL A 192 23.39 49.46 -3.69
C VAL A 192 24.03 49.03 -2.38
N SER A 193 24.82 49.92 -1.76
CA SER A 193 25.46 49.62 -0.47
C SER A 193 24.47 49.74 0.69
N ILE A 194 24.34 48.67 1.48
CA ILE A 194 23.48 48.61 2.67
C ILE A 194 24.33 48.20 3.87
N LYS A 195 24.42 49.08 4.87
CA LYS A 195 25.15 48.79 6.11
C LYS A 195 24.26 48.07 7.10
N LEU A 196 24.58 46.80 7.40
CA LEU A 196 23.89 46.04 8.43
C LEU A 196 24.49 46.33 9.80
N ARG A 197 23.65 46.35 10.84
CA ARG A 197 24.05 46.56 12.23
C ARG A 197 23.54 45.42 13.10
N HIS A 198 24.33 45.04 14.10
CA HIS A 198 23.88 44.11 15.14
C HIS A 198 22.68 44.69 15.88
N ARG A 199 21.61 43.90 15.98
CA ARG A 199 20.39 44.27 16.71
C ARG A 199 20.22 43.47 18.00
N MET A 200 20.95 42.37 18.15
CA MET A 200 21.08 41.62 19.39
C MET A 200 22.09 42.28 20.35
N SER A 201 22.45 41.62 21.46
CA SER A 201 23.58 41.99 22.32
C SER A 201 24.58 40.84 22.39
N ALA A 202 25.86 41.13 22.61
CA ALA A 202 26.90 40.11 22.78
C ALA A 202 27.41 40.07 24.23
N VAL A 203 27.74 38.87 24.70
CA VAL A 203 28.38 38.65 26.00
C VAL A 203 29.68 37.89 25.77
N GLN A 204 30.78 38.39 26.33
CA GLN A 204 32.09 37.74 26.30
C GLN A 204 32.58 37.48 27.73
N VAL A 205 33.07 36.28 27.98
CA VAL A 205 33.65 35.87 29.27
C VAL A 205 35.07 35.38 29.06
N THR A 206 36.02 36.00 29.75
CA THR A 206 37.42 35.60 29.77
C THR A 206 37.73 34.99 31.13
N LEU A 207 38.27 33.77 31.15
CA LEU A 207 38.69 33.11 32.38
C LEU A 207 40.18 33.39 32.59
N VAL A 208 40.53 34.02 33.71
CA VAL A 208 41.89 34.49 34.01
C VAL A 208 42.52 33.60 35.07
N GLU A 209 43.68 33.02 34.76
CA GLU A 209 44.47 32.26 35.72
C GLU A 209 44.89 33.13 36.92
N LYS A 210 44.67 32.64 38.14
CA LYS A 210 45.19 33.21 39.39
C LYS A 210 46.06 32.15 40.10
N ALA A 211 46.21 32.23 41.42
CA ALA A 211 47.10 31.36 42.16
C ALA A 211 46.63 29.89 42.19
N GLY A 212 47.58 28.95 42.30
CA GLY A 212 47.32 27.55 42.65
C GLY A 212 47.44 26.53 41.50
N PHE A 213 47.76 26.96 40.28
CA PHE A 213 47.99 26.08 39.11
C PHE A 213 49.48 25.81 38.89
N ASP A 214 49.81 24.62 38.41
CA ASP A 214 51.14 24.32 37.86
C ASP A 214 51.29 24.94 36.45
N GLU A 215 52.52 25.15 35.97
CA GLU A 215 52.80 25.78 34.67
C GLU A 215 52.11 25.03 33.51
N GLY A 216 51.27 25.73 32.75
CA GLY A 216 50.49 25.17 31.63
C GLY A 216 49.28 24.33 32.04
N GLU A 217 49.06 24.10 33.34
CA GLU A 217 47.93 23.32 33.85
C GLU A 217 46.61 24.00 33.51
N PHE A 218 46.46 25.30 33.84
CA PHE A 218 45.21 26.03 33.63
C PHE A 218 44.81 26.03 32.16
N GLU A 219 45.74 26.26 31.24
CA GLU A 219 45.48 26.24 29.79
C GLU A 219 44.94 24.88 29.32
N SER A 220 45.47 23.78 29.86
CA SER A 220 45.11 22.41 29.47
C SER A 220 43.74 21.92 29.95
N LEU A 221 43.14 22.56 30.96
CA LEU A 221 41.83 22.15 31.52
C LEU A 221 40.69 22.36 30.50
N ALA A 222 39.75 21.40 30.44
CA ALA A 222 38.51 21.57 29.70
C ALA A 222 37.65 22.65 30.37
N LYS A 223 37.22 23.66 29.61
CA LYS A 223 36.44 24.80 30.12
C LYS A 223 35.22 25.04 29.25
N SER A 224 34.08 25.33 29.86
CA SER A 224 32.88 25.78 29.15
C SER A 224 32.10 26.79 29.97
N VAL A 225 31.41 27.71 29.29
CA VAL A 225 30.60 28.74 29.94
C VAL A 225 29.19 28.71 29.36
N ILE A 226 28.20 28.79 30.24
CA ILE A 226 26.79 28.95 29.91
C ILE A 226 26.33 30.30 30.47
N VAL A 227 25.78 31.18 29.62
CA VAL A 227 25.08 32.38 30.10
C VAL A 227 23.64 32.02 30.45
N THR A 228 23.23 32.31 31.68
CA THR A 228 21.95 31.84 32.26
C THR A 228 21.00 33.00 32.55
N ASN A 229 19.73 32.69 32.79
CA ASN A 229 18.68 33.69 33.04
C ASN A 229 18.51 34.68 31.88
N THR A 230 18.65 34.18 30.66
CA THR A 230 18.40 34.90 29.42
C THR A 230 17.14 34.42 28.73
N THR A 231 16.36 35.35 28.20
CA THR A 231 15.30 35.10 27.22
C THR A 231 15.95 34.81 25.86
N ARG A 232 15.50 33.74 25.18
CA ARG A 232 16.05 33.33 23.87
C ARG A 232 15.18 33.71 22.67
N LYS A 233 13.91 34.03 22.89
CA LYS A 233 12.94 34.36 21.84
C LYS A 233 12.71 35.86 21.78
N ALA A 234 12.50 36.38 20.56
CA ALA A 234 12.21 37.78 20.32
C ALA A 234 11.23 37.96 19.14
N HIS A 235 10.51 39.08 19.13
CA HIS A 235 9.84 39.62 17.96
C HIS A 235 10.82 40.55 17.24
N ILE A 236 10.91 40.40 15.93
CA ILE A 236 11.70 41.22 15.02
C ILE A 236 10.75 42.09 14.21
N ASN A 237 10.98 43.40 14.26
CA ASN A 237 10.35 44.34 13.34
C ASN A 237 11.31 44.59 12.16
N TYR A 238 11.03 44.00 11.00
CA TYR A 238 11.84 44.17 9.79
C TYR A 238 11.73 45.58 9.17
N ALA A 239 10.72 46.36 9.52
CA ALA A 239 10.60 47.75 9.05
C ALA A 239 11.53 48.71 9.82
N THR A 240 11.82 48.43 11.10
CA THR A 240 12.63 49.31 11.98
C THR A 240 13.97 48.68 12.43
N GLY A 241 14.09 47.36 12.34
CA GLY A 241 15.18 46.58 12.92
C GLY A 241 15.08 46.40 14.44
N GLU A 242 13.93 46.71 15.04
CA GLU A 242 13.71 46.58 16.49
C GLU A 242 13.58 45.11 16.92
N VAL A 243 14.15 44.79 18.08
CA VAL A 243 14.14 43.44 18.69
C VAL A 243 13.46 43.54 20.06
N THR A 244 12.34 42.83 20.23
CA THR A 244 11.57 42.82 21.49
C THR A 244 11.57 41.41 22.09
N PRO A 245 12.06 41.19 23.32
CA PRO A 245 12.09 39.86 23.94
C PRO A 245 10.69 39.28 24.17
N ILE A 246 10.54 37.96 24.00
CA ILE A 246 9.29 37.21 24.21
C ILE A 246 9.48 36.12 25.27
N GLY A 247 8.57 36.09 26.25
CA GLY A 247 8.52 35.06 27.27
C GLY A 247 9.43 35.33 28.47
N SER A 248 9.59 34.32 29.33
CA SER A 248 10.38 34.44 30.56
C SER A 248 11.82 33.94 30.36
N ALA A 249 12.75 34.57 31.07
CA ALA A 249 14.15 34.15 31.15
C ALA A 249 14.26 32.66 31.53
N GLN A 250 15.04 31.91 30.78
CA GLN A 250 15.23 30.48 31.01
C GLN A 250 16.46 30.23 31.88
N SER A 251 16.34 29.29 32.82
CA SER A 251 17.40 28.98 33.80
C SER A 251 18.49 28.04 33.25
N ASP A 252 18.21 27.32 32.16
CA ASP A 252 19.10 26.37 31.48
C ASP A 252 20.10 27.02 30.51
N GLY A 253 19.91 28.30 30.18
CA GLY A 253 20.91 29.18 29.58
C GLY A 253 21.29 28.90 28.11
N ILE A 254 22.31 29.63 27.64
CA ILE A 254 22.91 29.53 26.30
C ILE A 254 24.35 29.06 26.47
N VAL A 255 24.72 27.96 25.80
CA VAL A 255 26.10 27.47 25.74
C VAL A 255 26.91 28.44 24.86
N MET A 256 27.95 29.05 25.44
CA MET A 256 28.74 30.07 24.77
C MET A 256 29.76 29.46 23.80
N CYS A 257 29.99 30.13 22.67
CA CYS A 257 30.96 29.74 21.65
C CYS A 257 32.41 30.05 22.11
N PRO A 258 33.30 29.04 22.19
CA PRO A 258 34.71 29.28 22.51
C PRO A 258 35.43 30.05 21.39
N GLN A 259 36.32 30.96 21.77
CA GLN A 259 37.11 31.82 20.89
C GLN A 259 38.59 31.41 20.89
N SER A 260 39.33 31.76 19.83
CA SER A 260 40.73 31.35 19.64
C SER A 260 41.68 31.96 20.67
N ASP A 261 41.27 33.07 21.30
CA ASP A 261 42.01 33.75 22.35
C ASP A 261 41.73 33.19 23.76
N GLY A 262 40.98 32.09 23.85
CA GLY A 262 40.64 31.44 25.11
C GLY A 262 39.41 32.04 25.83
N SER A 263 38.77 33.06 25.25
CA SER A 263 37.51 33.61 25.74
C SER A 263 36.28 32.83 25.23
N PHE A 264 35.11 33.13 25.79
CA PHE A 264 33.82 32.54 25.40
C PHE A 264 32.86 33.65 25.02
N ARG A 265 32.11 33.52 23.91
CA ARG A 265 31.19 34.54 23.42
C ARG A 265 29.80 33.98 23.14
N ALA A 266 28.75 34.75 23.42
CA ALA A 266 27.38 34.41 23.04
C ALA A 266 26.60 35.63 22.57
N VAL A 267 25.68 35.42 21.65
CA VAL A 267 24.64 36.38 21.27
C VAL A 267 23.41 36.16 22.15
N VAL A 268 22.91 37.23 22.76
CA VAL A 268 21.74 37.23 23.64
C VAL A 268 20.71 38.25 23.17
N VAL A 269 19.43 37.95 23.41
CA VAL A 269 18.36 38.93 23.19
C VAL A 269 18.56 40.11 24.16
N PRO A 270 18.41 41.38 23.72
CA PRO A 270 18.53 42.53 24.60
C PRO A 270 17.56 42.45 25.79
N GLN A 271 18.08 42.55 27.02
CA GLN A 271 17.33 42.37 28.26
C GLN A 271 18.12 42.85 29.50
N SER A 272 17.42 42.98 30.64
CA SER A 272 18.04 43.28 31.94
C SER A 272 17.91 42.11 32.91
N ILE A 273 18.99 41.82 33.64
CA ILE A 273 19.10 40.80 34.68
C ILE A 273 19.35 41.49 36.03
N SER A 274 18.54 41.16 37.04
CA SER A 274 18.64 41.74 38.38
C SER A 274 19.90 41.29 39.14
N ALA A 275 20.43 42.18 39.98
CA ALA A 275 21.52 41.94 40.92
C ALA A 275 21.31 40.65 41.74
N GLY A 276 22.39 39.89 41.95
CA GLY A 276 22.38 38.64 42.72
C GLY A 276 21.81 37.42 41.97
N THR A 277 21.31 37.62 40.74
CA THR A 277 20.89 36.52 39.86
C THR A 277 22.12 35.84 39.27
N ARG A 278 22.03 34.52 39.04
CA ARG A 278 23.09 33.77 38.36
C ARG A 278 23.26 34.30 36.94
N LEU A 279 24.47 34.73 36.58
CA LEU A 279 24.80 35.16 35.22
C LEU A 279 25.41 34.02 34.42
N PHE A 280 26.38 33.29 35.00
CA PHE A 280 27.08 32.22 34.31
C PHE A 280 27.06 30.92 35.11
N SER A 281 27.00 29.81 34.39
CA SER A 281 27.45 28.51 34.90
C SER A 281 28.78 28.21 34.19
N ILE A 282 29.85 28.09 34.96
CA ILE A 282 31.22 27.92 34.46
C ILE A 282 31.68 26.53 34.85
N THR A 283 31.97 25.70 33.86
CA THR A 283 32.47 24.34 34.07
C THR A 283 33.97 24.33 33.82
N ILE A 284 34.74 23.85 34.80
CA ILE A 284 36.19 23.66 34.72
C ILE A 284 36.46 22.22 35.08
N ASP A 285 37.02 21.46 34.14
CA ASP A 285 37.37 20.04 34.26
C ASP A 285 36.22 19.17 34.83
N GLY A 286 35.00 19.41 34.31
CA GLY A 286 33.80 18.67 34.69
C GLY A 286 33.08 19.16 35.95
N VAL A 287 33.63 20.10 36.72
CA VAL A 287 32.98 20.69 37.90
C VAL A 287 32.36 22.04 37.53
N SER A 288 31.09 22.27 37.90
CA SER A 288 30.34 23.47 37.52
C SER A 288 30.15 24.44 38.69
N TYR A 289 30.38 25.72 38.44
CA TYR A 289 30.28 26.81 39.41
C TYR A 289 29.27 27.86 38.94
N ASP A 290 28.46 28.36 39.87
CA ASP A 290 27.51 29.44 39.62
C ASP A 290 28.17 30.79 39.91
N PHE A 291 28.24 31.65 38.88
CA PHE A 291 28.73 33.02 39.01
C PHE A 291 27.57 34.02 39.03
N LYS A 292 27.58 34.92 40.02
CA LYS A 292 26.57 35.96 40.23
C LYS A 292 27.24 37.33 40.21
N HIS A 293 26.53 38.34 39.70
CA HIS A 293 26.99 39.73 39.74
C HIS A 293 26.22 40.52 40.81
N ALA A 294 26.93 41.40 41.51
CA ALA A 294 26.37 42.17 42.61
C ALA A 294 25.45 43.32 42.16
N GLU A 295 25.55 43.73 40.90
CA GLU A 295 24.77 44.81 40.30
C GLU A 295 23.83 44.28 39.20
N ASN A 296 22.87 45.11 38.77
CA ASN A 296 22.01 44.79 37.64
C ASN A 296 22.83 44.80 36.33
N VAL A 297 22.63 43.81 35.46
CA VAL A 297 23.25 43.76 34.13
C VAL A 297 22.22 44.02 33.06
N THR A 298 22.46 44.94 32.14
CA THR A 298 21.56 45.21 31.01
C THR A 298 22.27 44.94 29.69
N TYR A 299 21.93 43.86 29.02
CA TYR A 299 22.41 43.54 27.67
C TYR A 299 21.71 44.44 26.66
N ALA A 300 22.38 45.52 26.24
CA ALA A 300 21.84 46.52 25.32
C ALA A 300 22.02 46.12 23.84
N THR A 301 21.05 46.48 23.00
CA THR A 301 21.11 46.27 21.54
C THR A 301 22.38 46.89 20.94
N GLY A 302 23.07 46.14 20.07
CA GLY A 302 24.27 46.56 19.36
C GLY A 302 25.54 46.70 20.22
N HIS A 303 25.51 46.32 21.50
CA HIS A 303 26.65 46.43 22.42
C HIS A 303 27.14 45.06 22.88
N GLN A 304 28.43 45.00 23.24
CA GLN A 304 29.07 43.82 23.80
C GLN A 304 29.45 44.05 25.28
N PHE A 305 29.22 43.03 26.10
CA PHE A 305 29.54 43.02 27.54
C PHE A 305 30.66 42.04 27.81
N ASN A 306 31.81 42.54 28.27
CA ASN A 306 32.98 41.74 28.59
C ASN A 306 33.07 41.53 30.10
N PHE A 307 33.27 40.28 30.51
CA PHE A 307 33.55 39.88 31.89
C PHE A 307 34.90 39.15 31.95
N SER A 308 35.73 39.51 32.92
CA SER A 308 36.96 38.79 33.24
C SER A 308 36.81 38.14 34.61
N ILE A 309 36.82 36.80 34.65
CA ILE A 309 36.59 36.02 35.86
C ILE A 309 37.90 35.33 36.26
N GLY A 310 38.44 35.73 37.41
CA GLY A 310 39.66 35.14 37.98
C GLY A 310 39.37 33.79 38.61
N ILE A 311 40.20 32.78 38.29
CA ILE A 311 40.08 31.42 38.81
C ILE A 311 41.27 31.12 39.72
N THR A 312 41.01 30.83 41.00
CA THR A 312 42.03 30.39 41.97
C THR A 312 41.80 28.92 42.33
N LYS A 313 42.83 28.06 42.20
CA LYS A 313 42.74 26.64 42.58
C LYS A 313 42.99 26.47 44.08
N LYS A 314 42.02 25.92 44.82
CA LYS A 314 42.09 25.76 46.30
C LYS A 314 42.60 24.38 46.73
N SER A 315 42.44 23.37 45.89
CA SER A 315 42.78 21.98 46.17
C SER A 315 43.25 21.25 44.89
N PRO A 316 44.07 20.19 44.98
CA PRO A 316 44.42 19.35 43.83
C PRO A 316 43.22 18.69 43.13
N THR A 317 42.08 18.55 43.80
CA THR A 317 40.87 17.91 43.26
C THR A 317 39.69 18.89 43.18
N GLY A 318 39.55 19.57 42.04
CA GLY A 318 38.27 20.14 41.57
C GLY A 318 37.59 21.20 42.45
N ASP A 319 38.31 21.93 43.31
CA ASP A 319 37.77 23.08 44.04
C ASP A 319 38.42 24.39 43.56
N TYR A 320 37.65 25.19 42.80
CA TYR A 320 38.03 26.50 42.28
C TYR A 320 37.22 27.63 42.92
N GLU A 321 37.88 28.75 43.21
CA GLU A 321 37.23 30.00 43.62
C GLU A 321 37.17 30.96 42.42
N LEU A 322 35.98 31.53 42.17
CA LEU A 322 35.70 32.44 41.06
C LEU A 322 35.48 33.87 41.58
N GLU A 323 36.22 34.83 41.05
CA GLU A 323 36.07 36.26 41.37
C GLU A 323 35.90 37.12 40.12
N LEU A 324 35.07 38.16 40.18
CA LEU A 324 35.03 39.17 39.11
C LEU A 324 36.30 40.02 39.20
N THR A 325 37.08 40.05 38.12
CA THR A 325 38.32 40.85 38.07
C THR A 325 38.18 42.12 37.24
N ASP A 326 37.33 42.08 36.20
CA ASP A 326 37.01 43.24 35.36
C ASP A 326 35.65 43.04 34.68
N SER A 327 34.93 44.11 34.39
CA SER A 327 33.71 44.11 33.57
C SER A 327 33.55 45.44 32.84
N GLN A 328 33.32 45.39 31.53
CA GLN A 328 33.19 46.59 30.69
C GLN A 328 32.17 46.39 29.57
N ILE A 329 31.51 47.49 29.19
CA ILE A 329 30.66 47.58 28.01
C ILE A 329 31.49 48.18 26.89
N VAL A 330 31.55 47.50 25.76
CA VAL A 330 32.34 47.91 24.59
C VAL A 330 31.48 47.87 23.32
N ASP A 331 31.94 48.58 22.31
CA ASP A 331 31.39 48.43 20.96
C ASP A 331 31.57 46.99 20.48
N TRP A 332 30.60 46.49 19.71
CA TRP A 332 30.67 45.14 19.15
C TRP A 332 31.85 45.02 18.19
N THR A 333 32.78 44.12 18.49
CA THR A 333 33.99 43.89 17.69
C THR A 333 33.87 42.62 16.85
N GLU A 334 34.59 42.60 15.72
CA GLU A 334 34.73 41.44 14.83
C GLU A 334 35.16 40.19 15.63
N ASP A 335 34.43 39.08 15.49
CA ASP A 335 34.87 37.80 16.05
C ASP A 335 36.05 37.21 15.26
N ARG A 336 36.90 36.44 15.93
CA ARG A 336 38.09 35.84 15.30
C ARG A 336 37.85 34.40 14.81
N ASN A 337 36.69 33.82 15.13
CA ASN A 337 36.43 32.39 15.01
C ASN A 337 35.09 32.00 14.34
N THR A 338 34.15 32.91 14.13
CA THR A 338 32.77 32.55 13.76
C THR A 338 32.38 32.98 12.35
N HIS A 339 33.35 32.91 11.43
CA HIS A 339 33.14 32.91 9.98
C HIS A 339 33.85 31.70 9.33
N GLY A 340 33.60 30.49 9.85
CA GLY A 340 34.09 29.25 9.24
C GLY A 340 35.60 28.96 9.33
N GLY A 341 36.30 29.52 10.33
CA GLY A 341 37.77 29.66 10.42
C GLY A 341 38.70 28.45 10.27
N GLU A 342 38.20 27.22 10.09
CA GLU A 342 38.97 26.08 9.51
C GLU A 342 38.05 25.07 8.79
N ALA A 343 36.76 25.01 9.13
CA ALA A 343 35.81 24.05 8.56
C ALA A 343 35.38 24.32 7.10
N ARG A 344 35.54 25.56 6.59
CA ARG A 344 35.21 25.95 5.21
C ARG A 344 36.44 26.33 4.37
N GLN A 345 37.63 26.37 4.98
CA GLN A 345 38.85 26.75 4.27
C GLN A 345 39.39 25.57 3.46
N TYR A 346 39.58 25.77 2.15
CA TYR A 346 40.27 24.82 1.30
C TYR A 346 41.77 24.86 1.57
N TYR A 347 42.39 23.69 1.75
CA TYR A 347 43.83 23.57 1.58
C TYR A 347 44.14 23.59 0.08
N VAL A 348 44.79 24.65 -0.39
CA VAL A 348 45.06 24.87 -1.81
C VAL A 348 46.40 24.23 -2.19
N VAL A 349 46.39 23.38 -3.22
CA VAL A 349 47.58 22.69 -3.74
C VAL A 349 47.65 22.88 -5.25
N ASN A 350 48.78 23.38 -5.74
CA ASN A 350 49.08 23.44 -7.15
C ASN A 350 49.99 22.27 -7.55
N VAL A 351 49.53 21.41 -8.45
CA VAL A 351 50.25 20.22 -8.94
C VAL A 351 50.86 20.55 -10.31
N ASN A 352 52.18 20.74 -10.35
CA ASN A 352 52.89 21.04 -11.60
C ASN A 352 53.29 19.79 -12.39
N THR A 353 53.21 18.61 -11.78
CA THR A 353 53.60 17.34 -12.39
C THR A 353 52.53 16.29 -12.05
N PRO A 354 51.83 15.74 -13.05
CA PRO A 354 50.78 14.74 -12.81
C PRO A 354 51.26 13.57 -11.96
N GLY A 355 50.46 13.15 -10.97
CA GLY A 355 50.74 12.02 -10.08
C GLY A 355 51.54 12.37 -8.84
N THR A 356 51.76 13.65 -8.58
CA THR A 356 52.60 14.10 -7.46
C THR A 356 51.83 14.78 -6.33
N LEU A 357 50.50 14.81 -6.33
CA LEU A 357 49.68 15.47 -5.29
C LEU A 357 50.12 15.06 -3.88
N GLY A 358 50.21 13.76 -3.63
CA GLY A 358 50.64 13.24 -2.33
C GLY A 358 52.09 13.62 -1.95
N GLN A 359 52.97 13.78 -2.94
CA GLN A 359 54.34 14.25 -2.71
C GLN A 359 54.36 15.75 -2.38
N VAL A 360 53.56 16.57 -3.07
CA VAL A 360 53.43 18.02 -2.82
C VAL A 360 52.89 18.29 -1.42
N ILE A 361 51.83 17.57 -1.00
CA ILE A 361 51.25 17.70 0.35
C ILE A 361 52.27 17.33 1.43
N LYS A 362 52.99 16.21 1.24
CA LYS A 362 54.03 15.75 2.19
C LYS A 362 55.22 16.70 2.24
N ALA A 363 55.64 17.25 1.11
CA ALA A 363 56.72 18.25 1.04
C ALA A 363 56.35 19.54 1.79
N ALA A 364 55.07 19.93 1.77
CA ALA A 364 54.52 21.02 2.57
C ALA A 364 54.35 20.69 4.07
N LYS A 365 54.81 19.51 4.52
CA LYS A 365 54.70 19.01 5.91
C LYS A 365 53.27 18.98 6.44
N LYS A 366 52.27 18.79 5.56
CA LYS A 366 50.87 18.59 5.95
C LYS A 366 50.55 17.10 6.03
N ASN A 367 49.68 16.72 6.97
CA ASN A 367 49.18 15.35 7.09
C ASN A 367 47.92 15.20 6.21
N PRO A 368 47.95 14.37 5.15
CA PRO A 368 46.79 14.13 4.28
C PRO A 368 45.53 13.67 5.01
N ASP A 369 45.67 12.88 6.09
CA ASP A 369 44.53 12.37 6.88
C ASP A 369 43.81 13.44 7.70
N ARG A 370 44.38 14.65 7.77
CA ARG A 370 43.80 15.79 8.50
C ARG A 370 43.27 16.88 7.56
N ILE A 371 43.34 16.69 6.25
CA ILE A 371 42.82 17.65 5.27
C ILE A 371 41.36 17.30 4.99
N ARG A 372 40.46 18.21 5.42
CA ARG A 372 39.01 18.07 5.24
C ARG A 372 38.52 18.64 3.91
N ASN A 373 39.03 19.80 3.50
CA ASN A 373 38.66 20.44 2.22
C ASN A 373 39.92 20.69 1.39
N LEU A 374 39.94 20.27 0.12
CA LEU A 374 41.10 20.37 -0.78
C LEU A 374 40.74 21.12 -2.05
N LYS A 375 41.50 22.17 -2.40
CA LYS A 375 41.44 22.80 -3.73
C LYS A 375 42.68 22.38 -4.50
N VAL A 376 42.50 21.78 -5.68
CA VAL A 376 43.61 21.35 -6.54
C VAL A 376 43.62 22.21 -7.80
N THR A 377 44.80 22.74 -8.14
CA THR A 377 45.06 23.46 -9.39
C THR A 377 46.22 22.79 -10.15
N GLY A 378 46.34 23.04 -11.45
CA GLY A 378 47.40 22.46 -12.28
C GLY A 378 47.07 21.05 -12.77
N GLN A 379 48.09 20.27 -13.15
CA GLN A 379 47.92 19.02 -13.89
C GLN A 379 47.79 17.81 -12.96
N ILE A 380 46.73 17.03 -13.13
CA ILE A 380 46.39 15.88 -12.29
C ILE A 380 46.09 14.64 -13.14
N LYS A 381 46.36 13.44 -12.60
CA LYS A 381 46.00 12.16 -13.25
C LYS A 381 45.40 11.16 -12.29
N ASP A 382 45.01 10.00 -12.80
CA ASP A 382 44.46 8.84 -12.08
C ASP A 382 45.04 8.59 -10.67
N SER A 383 46.37 8.52 -10.55
CA SER A 383 47.04 8.23 -9.28
C SER A 383 46.82 9.29 -8.20
N ASP A 384 46.53 10.54 -8.58
CA ASP A 384 46.23 11.61 -7.62
C ASP A 384 44.78 11.49 -7.10
N PHE A 385 43.83 11.09 -7.95
CA PHE A 385 42.47 10.75 -7.52
C PHE A 385 42.48 9.59 -6.52
N TYR A 386 43.22 8.52 -6.84
CA TYR A 386 43.38 7.39 -5.94
C TYR A 386 44.06 7.78 -4.62
N PHE A 387 45.01 8.71 -4.66
CA PHE A 387 45.58 9.27 -3.43
C PHE A 387 44.53 10.00 -2.58
N MET A 388 43.69 10.85 -3.18
CA MET A 388 42.60 11.53 -2.45
C MET A 388 41.60 10.53 -1.85
N ARG A 389 41.23 9.49 -2.61
CA ARG A 389 40.34 8.42 -2.15
C ARG A 389 40.95 7.65 -0.98
N ASP A 390 42.15 7.12 -1.15
CA ASP A 390 42.73 6.10 -0.26
C ASP A 390 43.52 6.67 0.91
N SER A 391 44.09 7.88 0.75
CA SER A 391 45.09 8.43 1.69
C SER A 391 44.66 9.72 2.39
N MET A 392 43.41 10.19 2.20
CA MET A 392 42.90 11.39 2.88
C MET A 392 41.66 11.05 3.71
N ALA A 393 41.85 10.47 4.90
CA ALA A 393 40.77 9.84 5.68
C ALA A 393 39.49 10.69 5.84
N ILE A 394 39.62 11.98 6.16
CA ILE A 394 38.48 12.87 6.50
C ILE A 394 38.09 13.84 5.37
N LEU A 395 38.50 13.58 4.13
CA LEU A 395 38.23 14.47 3.00
C LEU A 395 36.72 14.58 2.70
N GLU A 396 36.16 15.76 2.92
CA GLU A 396 34.73 16.10 2.77
C GLU A 396 34.44 16.92 1.51
N ALA A 397 35.35 17.81 1.10
CA ALA A 397 35.16 18.64 -0.08
C ALA A 397 36.39 18.69 -0.98
N VAL A 398 36.19 18.57 -2.31
CA VAL A 398 37.24 18.76 -3.31
C VAL A 398 36.80 19.79 -4.36
N ASN A 399 37.61 20.81 -4.57
CA ASN A 399 37.43 21.79 -5.65
C ASN A 399 38.52 21.63 -6.70
N MET A 400 38.14 21.29 -7.93
CA MET A 400 39.06 21.07 -9.04
C MET A 400 38.76 21.93 -10.27
N LYS A 401 38.02 23.03 -10.14
CA LYS A 401 37.64 23.88 -11.29
C LYS A 401 38.85 24.33 -12.12
N GLU A 402 39.98 24.61 -11.46
CA GLU A 402 41.24 25.08 -12.06
C GLU A 402 42.26 23.93 -12.30
N ALA A 403 41.83 22.67 -12.22
CA ALA A 403 42.68 21.52 -12.52
C ALA A 403 42.59 21.12 -14.00
N GLU A 404 43.71 20.67 -14.55
CA GLU A 404 43.81 20.06 -15.88
C GLU A 404 43.93 18.54 -15.67
N VAL A 405 42.86 17.79 -15.94
CA VAL A 405 42.88 16.34 -15.78
C VAL A 405 43.43 15.68 -17.03
N GLN A 406 44.31 14.71 -16.83
CA GLN A 406 44.82 13.90 -17.93
C GLN A 406 43.66 13.31 -18.75
N ASP A 407 43.75 13.46 -20.07
CA ASP A 407 42.76 13.01 -21.06
C ASP A 407 41.36 13.64 -20.89
N ASP A 408 41.21 14.65 -20.03
CA ASP A 408 39.94 15.31 -19.71
C ASP A 408 38.88 14.34 -19.13
N ILE A 409 39.28 13.28 -18.42
CA ILE A 409 38.39 12.23 -17.90
C ILE A 409 38.42 12.17 -16.36
N ILE A 410 37.26 12.06 -15.71
CA ILE A 410 37.22 11.61 -14.31
C ILE A 410 37.37 10.08 -14.30
N PRO A 411 38.47 9.54 -13.72
CA PRO A 411 38.89 8.17 -13.97
C PRO A 411 38.06 7.13 -13.20
N TYR A 412 38.13 5.88 -13.66
CA TYR A 412 37.51 4.70 -13.06
C TYR A 412 37.82 4.63 -11.56
N LYS A 413 36.76 4.54 -10.75
CA LYS A 413 36.82 4.51 -9.28
C LYS A 413 37.53 5.71 -8.63
N ALA A 414 37.52 6.90 -9.25
CA ALA A 414 38.16 8.11 -8.72
C ALA A 414 37.95 8.31 -7.20
N PHE A 415 36.70 8.19 -6.73
CA PHE A 415 36.27 8.34 -5.33
C PHE A 415 35.31 7.22 -4.88
N ASN A 416 35.35 6.03 -5.50
CA ASN A 416 34.48 4.91 -5.14
C ASN A 416 34.53 4.63 -3.62
N GLU A 417 33.37 4.49 -2.98
CA GLU A 417 33.18 4.23 -1.55
C GLU A 417 33.79 5.28 -0.61
N LYS A 418 34.10 6.48 -1.13
CA LYS A 418 34.55 7.61 -0.32
C LYS A 418 33.36 8.24 0.41
N ASN A 419 32.85 7.53 1.43
CA ASN A 419 31.70 7.95 2.22
C ASN A 419 31.93 9.26 3.01
N THR A 420 33.16 9.76 3.09
CA THR A 420 33.45 11.07 3.67
C THR A 420 33.25 12.22 2.69
N LEU A 421 33.29 11.99 1.38
CA LEU A 421 33.18 13.03 0.36
C LEU A 421 31.72 13.48 0.21
N CYS A 422 31.45 14.74 0.54
CA CYS A 422 30.13 15.38 0.48
C CYS A 422 30.00 16.38 -0.67
N TYR A 423 31.11 17.01 -1.08
CA TYR A 423 31.12 18.08 -2.10
C TYR A 423 32.25 17.88 -3.11
N PHE A 424 31.93 18.01 -4.40
CA PHE A 424 32.89 17.94 -5.49
C PHE A 424 32.62 19.02 -6.53
N SER A 425 33.62 19.84 -6.87
CA SER A 425 33.58 20.73 -8.04
C SER A 425 34.42 20.16 -9.15
N PHE A 426 33.78 19.84 -10.28
CA PHE A 426 34.45 19.29 -11.45
C PHE A 426 35.44 20.29 -12.08
N PRO A 427 36.52 19.77 -12.70
CA PRO A 427 37.30 20.53 -13.68
C PRO A 427 36.45 20.92 -14.90
N GLU A 428 36.75 22.08 -15.50
CA GLU A 428 35.89 22.67 -16.54
C GLU A 428 35.87 21.88 -17.86
N LYS A 429 36.97 21.20 -18.21
CA LYS A 429 37.15 20.55 -19.52
C LYS A 429 36.77 19.08 -19.58
N VAL A 430 36.20 18.52 -18.51
CA VAL A 430 35.92 17.09 -18.44
C VAL A 430 34.93 16.66 -19.54
N VAL A 431 35.29 15.62 -20.28
CA VAL A 431 34.47 15.05 -21.38
C VAL A 431 33.76 13.76 -21.02
N GLU A 432 34.21 13.04 -19.98
CA GLU A 432 33.64 11.75 -19.56
C GLU A 432 33.86 11.51 -18.06
N ILE A 433 32.89 10.83 -17.45
CA ILE A 433 32.93 10.37 -16.05
C ILE A 433 32.87 8.84 -16.07
N GLU A 434 34.01 8.19 -15.82
CA GLU A 434 34.15 6.74 -15.93
C GLU A 434 33.44 5.96 -14.81
N ALA A 435 33.39 4.64 -15.00
CA ALA A 435 32.59 3.76 -14.17
C ALA A 435 33.03 3.81 -12.70
N TYR A 436 32.05 3.79 -11.80
CA TYR A 436 32.22 3.87 -10.35
C TYR A 436 32.94 5.13 -9.84
N ALA A 437 33.08 6.21 -10.63
CA ALA A 437 33.84 7.40 -10.23
C ALA A 437 33.43 7.96 -8.86
N PHE A 438 32.14 7.98 -8.53
CA PHE A 438 31.58 8.48 -7.27
C PHE A 438 30.59 7.49 -6.62
N ASN A 439 30.63 6.21 -7.01
CA ASN A 439 29.75 5.18 -6.46
C ASN A 439 29.88 5.11 -4.93
N SER A 440 28.74 5.07 -4.23
CA SER A 440 28.65 4.96 -2.77
C SER A 440 29.46 6.06 -2.05
N THR A 441 29.32 7.31 -2.50
CA THR A 441 29.85 8.50 -1.81
C THR A 441 28.73 9.26 -1.12
N SER A 442 29.08 10.14 -0.17
CA SER A 442 28.11 11.01 0.53
C SER A 442 27.85 12.31 -0.22
N LEU A 443 28.15 12.37 -1.53
CA LEU A 443 27.87 13.54 -2.36
C LEU A 443 26.42 13.94 -2.20
N SER A 444 26.19 15.18 -1.79
CA SER A 444 24.86 15.69 -1.46
C SER A 444 24.61 17.07 -2.06
N GLY A 445 23.34 17.46 -2.13
CA GLY A 445 22.94 18.70 -2.79
C GLY A 445 22.90 18.57 -4.32
N ALA A 446 23.02 19.70 -5.02
CA ALA A 446 22.94 19.75 -6.46
C ALA A 446 24.24 19.26 -7.13
N LEU A 447 24.11 18.28 -8.02
CA LEU A 447 25.17 17.82 -8.92
C LEU A 447 25.13 18.64 -10.21
N ILE A 448 26.18 19.40 -10.49
CA ILE A 448 26.34 20.16 -11.75
C ILE A 448 27.37 19.42 -12.61
N VAL A 449 26.90 18.73 -13.65
CA VAL A 449 27.77 18.03 -14.60
C VAL A 449 28.30 19.05 -15.63
N PRO A 450 29.63 19.09 -15.91
CA PRO A 450 30.21 20.05 -16.85
C PRO A 450 29.61 19.99 -18.26
N GLU A 451 29.64 21.14 -18.96
CA GLU A 451 29.10 21.31 -20.33
C GLU A 451 29.72 20.36 -21.37
N ASP A 452 30.98 19.99 -21.19
CA ASP A 452 31.72 19.16 -22.13
C ASP A 452 31.55 17.65 -21.92
N VAL A 453 30.88 17.23 -20.84
CA VAL A 453 30.63 15.81 -20.56
C VAL A 453 29.67 15.23 -21.58
N THR A 454 30.12 14.17 -22.26
CA THR A 454 29.33 13.45 -23.28
C THR A 454 28.80 12.11 -22.78
N ILE A 455 29.47 11.49 -21.80
CA ILE A 455 29.15 10.15 -21.28
C ILE A 455 29.27 10.12 -19.75
N ILE A 456 28.28 9.51 -19.10
CA ILE A 456 28.33 9.10 -17.69
C ILE A 456 28.26 7.57 -17.65
N ASP A 457 29.35 6.94 -17.23
CA ASP A 457 29.55 5.49 -17.35
C ASP A 457 28.88 4.70 -16.20
N ASP A 458 29.02 3.37 -16.24
CA ASP A 458 28.36 2.41 -15.37
C ASP A 458 28.61 2.72 -13.89
N TYR A 459 27.55 2.78 -13.09
CA TYR A 459 27.61 3.07 -11.65
C TYR A 459 28.26 4.40 -11.25
N ALA A 460 28.51 5.34 -12.17
CA ALA A 460 29.30 6.55 -11.87
C ALA A 460 28.87 7.31 -10.60
N PHE A 461 27.57 7.39 -10.32
CA PHE A 461 26.98 8.07 -9.16
C PHE A 461 26.02 7.17 -8.35
N CYS A 462 26.10 5.85 -8.53
CA CYS A 462 25.21 4.92 -7.84
C CYS A 462 25.30 5.07 -6.31
N SER A 463 24.15 5.05 -5.63
CA SER A 463 24.04 5.15 -4.17
C SER A 463 24.66 6.42 -3.57
N THR A 464 24.54 7.55 -4.27
CA THR A 464 24.91 8.88 -3.74
C THR A 464 23.71 9.62 -3.11
N LEU A 465 23.98 10.68 -2.35
CA LEU A 465 22.98 11.47 -1.63
C LEU A 465 22.59 12.78 -2.36
N ILE A 466 22.87 12.86 -3.66
CA ILE A 466 22.55 14.04 -4.48
C ILE A 466 21.05 14.29 -4.47
N THR A 467 20.65 15.56 -4.44
CA THR A 467 19.24 15.96 -4.39
C THR A 467 18.68 16.46 -5.71
N SER A 468 19.55 16.92 -6.61
CA SER A 468 19.22 17.35 -7.98
C SER A 468 20.43 17.13 -8.89
N VAL A 469 20.18 17.01 -10.20
CA VAL A 469 21.24 16.91 -11.22
C VAL A 469 20.95 17.87 -12.37
N SER A 470 21.98 18.58 -12.81
CA SER A 470 21.97 19.41 -14.01
C SER A 470 23.01 18.87 -14.99
N PHE A 471 22.57 18.51 -16.19
CA PHE A 471 23.42 17.97 -17.25
C PHE A 471 23.89 19.08 -18.19
N GLY A 472 25.15 18.98 -18.62
CA GLY A 472 25.70 19.81 -19.68
C GLY A 472 25.05 19.56 -21.04
N ASN A 473 25.06 20.55 -21.93
CA ASN A 473 24.34 20.52 -23.21
C ASN A 473 24.91 19.53 -24.24
N LYS A 474 26.04 18.87 -23.96
CA LYS A 474 26.66 17.87 -24.85
C LYS A 474 26.47 16.43 -24.40
N LEU A 475 25.75 16.18 -23.31
CA LEU A 475 25.51 14.83 -22.80
C LEU A 475 24.77 13.99 -23.85
N LYS A 476 25.31 12.80 -24.15
CA LYS A 476 24.75 11.86 -25.13
C LYS A 476 24.24 10.58 -24.49
N GLU A 477 24.94 10.06 -23.49
CA GLU A 477 24.65 8.74 -22.93
C GLU A 477 24.84 8.71 -21.41
N ILE A 478 23.87 8.10 -20.73
CA ILE A 478 23.97 7.65 -19.34
C ILE A 478 23.94 6.13 -19.38
N LYS A 479 25.01 5.47 -18.92
CA LYS A 479 25.12 4.00 -18.97
C LYS A 479 24.47 3.31 -17.77
N ASN A 480 24.73 2.02 -17.61
CA ASN A 480 23.96 1.15 -16.72
C ASN A 480 24.18 1.52 -15.25
N TYR A 481 23.13 1.53 -14.46
CA TYR A 481 23.19 1.84 -13.02
C TYR A 481 23.80 3.20 -12.64
N ALA A 482 24.04 4.11 -13.60
CA ALA A 482 24.81 5.34 -13.37
C ALA A 482 24.31 6.17 -12.17
N PHE A 483 23.00 6.26 -11.96
CA PHE A 483 22.34 6.94 -10.83
C PHE A 483 21.47 6.00 -9.99
N CYS A 484 21.67 4.68 -10.09
CA CYS A 484 20.87 3.71 -9.34
C CYS A 484 20.98 3.97 -7.83
N ARG A 485 19.87 3.89 -7.10
CA ARG A 485 19.77 4.10 -5.65
C ARG A 485 20.21 5.48 -5.17
N CYS A 486 20.15 6.50 -6.02
CA CYS A 486 20.20 7.89 -5.57
C CYS A 486 18.86 8.26 -4.89
N ILE A 487 18.60 7.71 -3.70
CA ILE A 487 17.32 7.82 -3.00
C ILE A 487 16.97 9.25 -2.57
N SER A 488 17.95 10.15 -2.52
CA SER A 488 17.76 11.57 -2.20
C SER A 488 17.49 12.43 -3.43
N LEU A 489 17.64 11.89 -4.64
CA LEU A 489 17.44 12.62 -5.90
C LEU A 489 15.95 12.85 -6.10
N SER A 490 15.46 14.01 -5.64
CA SER A 490 14.03 14.33 -5.54
C SER A 490 13.60 15.54 -6.36
N ALA A 491 14.34 15.86 -7.41
CA ALA A 491 14.08 16.98 -8.31
C ALA A 491 13.56 16.50 -9.68
N GLU A 492 13.11 17.46 -10.50
CA GLU A 492 12.80 17.26 -11.91
C GLU A 492 14.07 16.91 -12.71
N LEU A 493 13.93 16.02 -13.69
CA LEU A 493 15.02 15.56 -14.53
C LEU A 493 14.94 16.20 -15.91
N HIS A 494 15.91 17.06 -16.23
CA HIS A 494 15.99 17.75 -17.52
C HIS A 494 17.13 17.17 -18.36
N PHE A 495 16.79 16.59 -19.51
CA PHE A 495 17.77 16.08 -20.47
C PHE A 495 18.02 17.12 -21.58
N PRO A 496 19.27 17.28 -22.07
CA PRO A 496 19.57 18.14 -23.22
C PRO A 496 19.11 17.49 -24.53
N GLU A 497 18.90 18.31 -25.57
CA GLU A 497 18.51 17.84 -26.92
C GLU A 497 19.55 16.91 -27.58
N SER A 498 20.80 16.94 -27.13
CA SER A 498 21.87 16.05 -27.59
C SER A 498 21.78 14.61 -27.06
N PHE A 499 20.86 14.35 -26.12
CA PHE A 499 20.79 13.10 -25.38
C PHE A 499 20.12 11.99 -26.19
N ILE A 500 20.79 10.83 -26.26
CA ILE A 500 20.45 9.73 -27.19
C ILE A 500 20.09 8.44 -26.46
N LYS A 501 20.73 8.15 -25.31
CA LYS A 501 20.67 6.80 -24.72
C LYS A 501 20.68 6.77 -23.18
N ILE A 502 19.77 5.97 -22.63
CA ILE A 502 19.67 5.61 -21.20
C ILE A 502 19.94 4.11 -21.03
N GLY A 503 20.93 3.74 -20.23
CA GLY A 503 21.29 2.35 -19.93
C GLY A 503 20.31 1.65 -18.98
N ASP A 504 20.55 0.36 -18.78
CA ASP A 504 19.74 -0.48 -17.90
C ASP A 504 19.90 -0.02 -16.44
N ASN A 505 18.79 0.03 -15.69
CA ASN A 505 18.76 0.42 -14.28
C ASN A 505 19.34 1.83 -13.99
N ALA A 506 19.50 2.70 -14.99
CA ALA A 506 20.21 3.97 -14.85
C ALA A 506 19.71 4.84 -13.68
N PHE A 507 18.40 4.89 -13.45
CA PHE A 507 17.73 5.63 -12.38
C PHE A 507 16.87 4.72 -11.48
N GLN A 508 17.21 3.43 -11.39
CA GLN A 508 16.50 2.49 -10.52
C GLN A 508 16.52 2.96 -9.06
N GLU A 509 15.38 2.90 -8.36
CA GLU A 509 15.24 3.24 -6.94
C GLU A 509 15.69 4.68 -6.60
N CYS A 510 15.51 5.62 -7.54
CA CYS A 510 15.56 7.06 -7.27
C CYS A 510 14.25 7.58 -6.64
N SER A 511 14.23 8.85 -6.24
CA SER A 511 13.03 9.51 -5.70
C SER A 511 12.59 10.72 -6.53
N LEU A 512 12.77 10.65 -7.86
CA LEU A 512 12.52 11.75 -8.80
C LEU A 512 11.10 12.30 -8.65
N SER A 513 10.95 13.58 -8.97
CA SER A 513 9.65 14.26 -8.92
C SER A 513 9.48 15.21 -10.11
N GLY A 514 8.32 15.85 -10.23
CA GLY A 514 8.07 16.79 -11.33
C GLY A 514 7.70 16.09 -12.64
N LYS A 515 7.85 16.80 -13.77
CA LYS A 515 7.54 16.24 -15.09
C LYS A 515 8.72 15.42 -15.62
N LEU A 516 8.46 14.27 -16.22
CA LEU A 516 9.47 13.51 -16.96
C LEU A 516 9.30 13.78 -18.44
N VAL A 517 10.21 14.57 -19.02
CA VAL A 517 10.21 14.93 -20.44
C VAL A 517 11.47 14.37 -21.10
N PHE A 518 11.28 13.51 -22.10
CA PHE A 518 12.38 13.01 -22.91
C PHE A 518 12.60 13.89 -24.16
N PRO A 519 13.86 14.08 -24.58
CA PRO A 519 14.19 14.82 -25.79
C PRO A 519 13.81 14.00 -27.04
N GLN A 520 13.57 14.68 -28.15
CA GLN A 520 13.11 14.03 -29.39
C GLN A 520 14.15 13.07 -29.99
N ASN A 521 15.44 13.34 -29.76
CA ASN A 521 16.54 12.53 -30.28
C ASN A 521 16.84 11.27 -29.43
N LEU A 522 16.05 10.97 -28.39
CA LEU A 522 16.23 9.78 -27.58
C LEU A 522 15.91 8.52 -28.42
N GLU A 523 16.90 7.63 -28.58
CA GLU A 523 16.81 6.41 -29.40
C GLU A 523 16.69 5.13 -28.57
N TYR A 524 17.18 5.14 -27.32
CA TYR A 524 17.24 3.92 -26.49
C TYR A 524 16.96 4.19 -25.02
N ILE A 525 16.09 3.36 -24.45
CA ILE A 525 15.82 3.23 -23.02
C ILE A 525 16.16 1.80 -22.60
N GLY A 526 16.90 1.63 -21.52
CA GLY A 526 17.28 0.33 -20.98
C GLY A 526 16.22 -0.34 -20.11
N SER A 527 16.37 -1.65 -19.89
CA SER A 527 15.52 -2.42 -18.98
C SER A 527 15.64 -1.86 -17.56
N MET A 528 14.52 -1.75 -16.85
CA MET A 528 14.45 -1.18 -15.49
C MET A 528 15.03 0.23 -15.35
N ALA A 529 15.23 1.00 -16.43
CA ALA A 529 15.89 2.30 -16.40
C ALA A 529 15.30 3.26 -15.35
N PHE A 530 13.98 3.21 -15.14
CA PHE A 530 13.24 3.99 -14.15
C PHE A 530 12.46 3.09 -13.17
N TYR A 531 12.95 1.89 -12.86
CA TYR A 531 12.29 1.01 -11.88
C TYR A 531 12.17 1.67 -10.51
N ILE A 532 10.94 1.93 -10.06
CA ILE A 532 10.60 2.64 -8.80
C ILE A 532 11.40 3.96 -8.69
N ALA A 533 11.43 4.75 -9.76
CA ALA A 533 12.32 5.90 -9.84
C ALA A 533 11.72 7.22 -9.32
N GLY A 534 10.39 7.33 -9.16
CA GLY A 534 9.80 8.60 -8.72
C GLY A 534 8.29 8.73 -8.80
N ASP A 535 7.83 9.91 -8.38
CA ASP A 535 6.45 10.40 -8.40
C ASP A 535 6.32 11.53 -9.42
N PHE A 536 5.86 11.19 -10.61
CA PHE A 536 5.82 12.10 -11.74
C PHE A 536 4.45 12.76 -11.89
N VAL A 537 4.46 14.04 -12.28
CA VAL A 537 3.23 14.81 -12.48
C VAL A 537 2.91 15.01 -13.96
N GLY A 538 1.63 14.95 -14.30
CA GLY A 538 1.13 15.20 -15.65
C GLY A 538 1.24 14.00 -16.58
N ASP A 539 0.95 14.26 -17.85
CA ASP A 539 0.95 13.25 -18.91
C ASP A 539 2.37 12.81 -19.26
N PHE A 540 2.52 11.54 -19.62
CA PHE A 540 3.78 10.97 -20.04
C PHE A 540 3.74 10.58 -21.52
N ILE A 541 4.76 11.02 -22.27
CA ILE A 541 4.85 10.83 -23.71
C ILE A 541 6.13 10.06 -24.03
N ILE A 542 5.99 8.90 -24.67
CA ILE A 542 7.12 8.17 -25.24
C ILE A 542 7.57 8.84 -26.54
N PRO A 543 8.87 9.18 -26.72
CA PRO A 543 9.38 9.81 -27.93
C PRO A 543 9.17 8.97 -29.19
N GLU A 544 8.98 9.62 -30.34
CA GLU A 544 8.65 8.95 -31.61
C GLU A 544 9.71 7.94 -32.10
N ASN A 545 10.97 8.15 -31.71
CA ASN A 545 12.10 7.30 -32.08
C ASN A 545 12.19 6.00 -31.25
N ILE A 546 11.47 5.91 -30.13
CA ILE A 546 11.43 4.69 -29.32
C ILE A 546 10.46 3.68 -29.95
N LYS A 547 11.01 2.59 -30.49
CA LYS A 547 10.23 1.51 -31.12
C LYS A 547 9.94 0.33 -30.18
N VAL A 548 10.80 0.11 -29.21
CA VAL A 548 10.70 -0.99 -28.26
C VAL A 548 10.75 -0.40 -26.85
N LEU A 549 9.72 -0.69 -26.05
CA LEU A 549 9.76 -0.43 -24.61
C LEU A 549 10.30 -1.68 -23.92
N PRO A 550 11.42 -1.59 -23.19
CA PRO A 550 12.03 -2.77 -22.58
C PRO A 550 11.30 -3.19 -21.30
N ASP A 551 11.69 -4.36 -20.80
CA ASP A 551 11.13 -4.94 -19.59
C ASP A 551 11.27 -4.00 -18.39
N ARG A 552 10.15 -3.79 -17.68
CA ARG A 552 10.07 -3.08 -16.39
C ARG A 552 10.61 -1.64 -16.44
N ALA A 553 10.68 -1.03 -17.61
CA ALA A 553 11.30 0.28 -17.83
C ALA A 553 10.84 1.34 -16.83
N PHE A 554 9.54 1.38 -16.52
CA PHE A 554 8.90 2.36 -15.64
C PHE A 554 8.14 1.72 -14.46
N GLU A 555 8.32 0.42 -14.19
CA GLU A 555 7.59 -0.28 -13.14
C GLU A 555 7.68 0.46 -11.80
N GLY A 556 6.53 0.74 -11.18
CA GLY A 556 6.40 1.42 -9.89
C GLY A 556 6.55 2.95 -9.92
N CYS A 557 6.73 3.58 -11.08
CA CYS A 557 6.72 5.05 -11.23
C CYS A 557 5.31 5.61 -11.05
N ARG A 558 5.03 6.47 -10.07
CA ARG A 558 3.64 6.89 -9.79
C ARG A 558 3.28 8.16 -10.56
N PHE A 559 2.91 8.01 -11.83
CA PHE A 559 2.40 9.10 -12.67
C PHE A 559 0.98 9.54 -12.26
N SER A 560 0.67 10.83 -12.45
CA SER A 560 -0.66 11.39 -12.17
C SER A 560 -1.53 11.69 -13.39
N GLY A 561 -0.96 11.71 -14.61
CA GLY A 561 -1.68 11.98 -15.86
C GLY A 561 -1.93 10.76 -16.74
N GLY A 562 -2.16 11.01 -18.03
CA GLY A 562 -2.34 10.00 -19.07
C GLY A 562 -1.02 9.48 -19.66
N LEU A 563 -1.13 8.44 -20.50
CA LEU A 563 0.00 7.82 -21.19
C LEU A 563 -0.18 7.91 -22.71
N ASN A 564 0.82 8.45 -23.40
CA ASN A 564 0.93 8.41 -24.86
C ASN A 564 2.12 7.55 -25.27
N LEU A 565 1.82 6.41 -25.92
CA LEU A 565 2.82 5.43 -26.37
C LEU A 565 3.52 5.81 -27.70
N GLY A 566 3.12 6.91 -28.35
CA GLY A 566 3.73 7.35 -29.60
C GLY A 566 3.72 6.28 -30.69
N ASN A 567 4.91 5.98 -31.23
CA ASN A 567 5.11 5.02 -32.33
C ASN A 567 5.75 3.69 -31.88
N VAL A 568 5.54 3.28 -30.63
CA VAL A 568 6.04 2.02 -30.08
C VAL A 568 5.43 0.83 -30.84
N GLN A 569 6.27 -0.15 -31.18
CA GLN A 569 5.94 -1.37 -31.93
C GLN A 569 6.05 -2.64 -31.11
N GLU A 570 6.77 -2.59 -29.98
CA GLU A 570 6.93 -3.72 -29.07
C GLU A 570 6.94 -3.25 -27.61
N LEU A 571 6.18 -3.94 -26.77
CA LEU A 571 6.09 -3.71 -25.32
C LEU A 571 6.88 -4.81 -24.59
N GLY A 572 7.54 -4.44 -23.49
CA GLY A 572 8.24 -5.36 -22.62
C GLY A 572 7.35 -5.90 -21.50
N PHE A 573 7.83 -6.93 -20.79
CA PHE A 573 7.17 -7.43 -19.59
C PHE A 573 7.13 -6.36 -18.51
N HIS A 574 5.94 -6.14 -17.91
CA HIS A 574 5.76 -5.19 -16.80
C HIS A 574 6.21 -3.74 -17.09
N CYS A 575 6.26 -3.31 -18.36
CA CYS A 575 6.78 -1.98 -18.73
C CYS A 575 6.25 -0.81 -17.89
N PHE A 576 4.95 -0.82 -17.59
CA PHE A 576 4.25 0.19 -16.81
C PHE A 576 3.49 -0.38 -15.60
N HIS A 577 3.98 -1.50 -15.03
CA HIS A 577 3.34 -2.11 -13.87
C HIS A 577 3.29 -1.11 -12.71
N SER A 578 2.11 -0.92 -12.09
CA SER A 578 1.88 -0.02 -10.95
C SER A 578 2.25 1.45 -11.23
N CYS A 579 2.00 1.94 -12.45
CA CYS A 579 2.40 3.30 -12.85
C CYS A 579 1.41 4.44 -12.52
N GLY A 580 0.20 4.14 -12.04
CA GLY A 580 -0.75 5.18 -11.62
C GLY A 580 -1.43 6.00 -12.74
N PHE A 581 -1.10 5.76 -14.02
CA PHE A 581 -1.71 6.44 -15.17
C PHE A 581 -3.24 6.42 -15.15
N THR A 582 -3.86 7.51 -15.60
CA THR A 582 -5.31 7.67 -15.64
C THR A 582 -5.82 7.95 -17.05
N GLY A 583 -7.14 7.92 -17.24
CA GLY A 583 -7.77 8.29 -18.51
C GLY A 583 -7.83 7.17 -19.55
N GLU A 584 -7.83 7.56 -20.82
CA GLU A 584 -7.89 6.67 -21.97
C GLU A 584 -6.49 6.16 -22.34
N LEU A 585 -6.37 4.87 -22.63
CA LEU A 585 -5.16 4.27 -23.19
C LEU A 585 -5.37 3.93 -24.66
N VAL A 586 -4.55 4.52 -25.55
CA VAL A 586 -4.50 4.15 -26.97
C VAL A 586 -3.27 3.28 -27.21
N ILE A 587 -3.49 2.02 -27.58
CA ILE A 587 -2.42 1.11 -27.97
C ILE A 587 -2.10 1.36 -29.47
N PRO A 588 -0.85 1.69 -29.85
CA PRO A 588 -0.50 2.05 -31.23
C PRO A 588 -0.73 0.92 -32.25
N GLU A 589 -1.04 1.30 -33.49
CA GLU A 589 -1.05 0.37 -34.63
C GLU A 589 0.34 -0.23 -34.87
N GLY A 590 0.37 -1.53 -35.20
CA GLY A 590 1.60 -2.32 -35.34
C GLY A 590 1.89 -3.22 -34.14
N ILE A 591 1.33 -2.92 -32.95
CA ILE A 591 1.41 -3.81 -31.79
C ILE A 591 0.66 -5.12 -32.09
N VAL A 592 1.36 -6.24 -31.95
CA VAL A 592 0.84 -7.60 -32.19
C VAL A 592 0.50 -8.32 -30.88
N ASP A 593 1.25 -8.06 -29.80
CA ASP A 593 1.06 -8.65 -28.49
C ASP A 593 1.15 -7.60 -27.38
N ILE A 594 0.30 -7.74 -26.35
CA ILE A 594 0.44 -7.02 -25.08
C ILE A 594 0.95 -8.02 -24.03
N PRO A 595 2.21 -7.92 -23.59
CA PRO A 595 2.80 -8.89 -22.68
C PRO A 595 2.26 -8.80 -21.25
N GLN A 596 2.70 -9.77 -20.46
CA GLN A 596 2.29 -9.92 -19.08
C GLN A 596 2.62 -8.68 -18.25
N GLY A 597 1.61 -8.22 -17.52
CA GLY A 597 1.75 -7.23 -16.46
C GLY A 597 2.05 -5.79 -16.90
N CYS A 598 2.09 -5.48 -18.21
CA CYS A 598 2.54 -4.15 -18.65
C CYS A 598 1.68 -3.00 -18.10
N PHE A 599 0.36 -3.16 -17.94
CA PHE A 599 -0.53 -2.10 -17.44
C PHE A 599 -1.27 -2.48 -16.14
N THR A 600 -0.77 -3.47 -15.38
CA THR A 600 -1.34 -3.85 -14.08
C THR A 600 -1.32 -2.66 -13.11
N LEU A 601 -2.35 -2.52 -12.28
CA LEU A 601 -2.43 -1.48 -11.24
C LEU A 601 -2.26 -0.05 -11.80
N CYS A 602 -2.66 0.15 -13.05
CA CYS A 602 -2.95 1.47 -13.59
C CYS A 602 -4.41 1.85 -13.29
N LYS A 603 -4.82 3.04 -13.69
CA LYS A 603 -6.16 3.59 -13.45
C LYS A 603 -6.83 4.01 -14.76
N PHE A 604 -6.59 3.26 -15.84
CA PHE A 604 -7.23 3.51 -17.12
C PHE A 604 -8.73 3.25 -17.06
N SER A 605 -9.53 4.16 -17.62
CA SER A 605 -11.00 4.06 -17.68
C SER A 605 -11.49 3.37 -18.96
N SER A 606 -10.67 3.36 -20.01
CA SER A 606 -10.92 2.75 -21.31
C SER A 606 -9.62 2.41 -22.02
N VAL A 607 -9.66 1.44 -22.94
CA VAL A 607 -8.52 1.00 -23.74
C VAL A 607 -8.95 0.84 -25.20
N HIS A 608 -8.22 1.49 -26.11
CA HIS A 608 -8.38 1.36 -27.56
C HIS A 608 -7.30 0.45 -28.11
N PHE A 609 -7.69 -0.75 -28.54
CA PHE A 609 -6.79 -1.74 -29.12
C PHE A 609 -6.64 -1.55 -30.64
N PRO A 610 -5.45 -1.79 -31.22
CA PRO A 610 -5.21 -1.65 -32.65
C PRO A 610 -5.71 -2.84 -33.45
N SER A 611 -5.95 -2.64 -34.74
CA SER A 611 -6.36 -3.70 -35.68
C SER A 611 -5.32 -4.81 -35.86
N THR A 612 -4.05 -4.53 -35.55
CA THR A 612 -2.94 -5.47 -35.64
C THR A 612 -2.83 -6.42 -34.45
N LEU A 613 -3.55 -6.18 -33.35
CA LEU A 613 -3.43 -6.99 -32.13
C LEU A 613 -3.87 -8.43 -32.40
N ARG A 614 -3.07 -9.41 -31.95
CA ARG A 614 -3.36 -10.85 -32.08
C ARG A 614 -3.45 -11.54 -30.73
N SER A 615 -2.69 -11.09 -29.73
CA SER A 615 -2.72 -11.67 -28.39
C SER A 615 -2.58 -10.63 -27.28
N ILE A 616 -3.18 -10.95 -26.12
CA ILE A 616 -2.86 -10.29 -24.85
C ILE A 616 -2.29 -11.37 -23.95
N THR A 617 -0.97 -11.49 -23.92
CA THR A 617 -0.28 -12.62 -23.30
C THR A 617 -0.12 -12.42 -21.80
N SER A 618 -0.49 -13.44 -21.04
CA SER A 618 -0.17 -13.59 -19.62
C SER A 618 0.05 -15.07 -19.33
N LYS A 619 1.11 -15.40 -18.58
CA LYS A 619 1.47 -16.80 -18.29
C LYS A 619 0.92 -17.23 -16.94
N SER A 620 0.21 -18.36 -16.92
CA SER A 620 -0.29 -19.05 -15.74
C SER A 620 0.74 -19.15 -14.60
N GLY A 621 0.31 -18.90 -13.36
CA GLY A 621 1.10 -19.17 -12.14
C GLY A 621 2.03 -18.04 -11.69
N THR A 622 2.08 -16.92 -12.42
CA THR A 622 2.85 -15.74 -12.04
C THR A 622 2.05 -14.69 -11.27
N GLY A 623 0.72 -14.70 -11.40
CA GLY A 623 -0.20 -13.84 -10.63
C GLY A 623 -0.43 -12.44 -11.19
N TRP A 624 0.01 -12.12 -12.42
CA TRP A 624 0.00 -10.75 -12.94
C TRP A 624 -0.69 -10.63 -14.31
N GLY A 625 -1.92 -10.15 -14.33
CA GLY A 625 -2.64 -9.83 -15.58
C GLY A 625 -2.22 -8.49 -16.19
N SER A 626 -2.17 -8.39 -17.52
CA SER A 626 -1.72 -7.17 -18.22
C SER A 626 -2.55 -5.92 -17.92
N PHE A 627 -3.83 -6.06 -17.57
CA PHE A 627 -4.75 -4.97 -17.22
C PHE A 627 -5.38 -5.13 -15.82
N GLN A 628 -4.85 -6.03 -15.01
CA GLN A 628 -5.34 -6.32 -13.66
C GLN A 628 -5.55 -5.05 -12.83
N HIS A 629 -6.65 -4.99 -12.07
CA HIS A 629 -7.04 -3.88 -11.17
C HIS A 629 -7.31 -2.52 -11.85
N ASN A 630 -7.53 -2.47 -13.16
CA ASN A 630 -7.90 -1.21 -13.82
C ASN A 630 -9.43 -0.95 -13.73
N PRO A 631 -9.87 0.31 -13.58
CA PRO A 631 -11.28 0.69 -13.57
C PRO A 631 -11.87 0.83 -14.99
N ILE A 632 -11.54 -0.10 -15.89
CA ILE A 632 -12.02 -0.08 -17.29
C ILE A 632 -13.52 -0.30 -17.32
N THR A 633 -14.25 0.50 -18.09
CA THR A 633 -15.72 0.45 -18.16
C THR A 633 -16.28 -0.35 -19.34
N GLU A 634 -15.60 -0.26 -20.49
CA GLU A 634 -15.96 -0.93 -21.74
C GLU A 634 -14.72 -1.57 -22.38
N LEU A 635 -14.87 -2.80 -22.86
CA LEU A 635 -13.84 -3.52 -23.60
C LEU A 635 -14.36 -3.95 -24.97
N VAL A 636 -13.80 -3.34 -26.01
CA VAL A 636 -14.03 -3.70 -27.42
C VAL A 636 -12.75 -4.29 -27.97
N PHE A 637 -12.72 -5.61 -28.13
CA PHE A 637 -11.57 -6.29 -28.72
C PHE A 637 -11.60 -6.18 -30.25
N PRO A 638 -10.43 -6.01 -30.90
CA PRO A 638 -10.35 -5.84 -32.35
C PRO A 638 -10.53 -7.18 -33.07
N GLU A 639 -11.11 -7.13 -34.28
CA GLU A 639 -11.07 -8.28 -35.18
C GLU A 639 -9.62 -8.67 -35.50
N GLY A 640 -9.34 -9.97 -35.49
CA GLY A 640 -7.98 -10.51 -35.58
C GLY A 640 -7.38 -10.93 -34.25
N LEU A 641 -7.90 -10.47 -33.10
CA LEU A 641 -7.49 -10.99 -31.79
C LEU A 641 -7.84 -12.47 -31.67
N THR A 642 -6.86 -13.33 -31.39
CA THR A 642 -7.03 -14.80 -31.30
C THR A 642 -6.98 -15.32 -29.87
N SER A 643 -6.29 -14.64 -28.95
CA SER A 643 -6.14 -15.13 -27.57
C SER A 643 -6.04 -14.04 -26.50
N ILE A 644 -6.74 -14.24 -25.39
CA ILE A 644 -6.58 -13.50 -24.13
C ILE A 644 -5.97 -14.46 -23.11
N GLY A 645 -4.83 -14.09 -22.52
CA GLY A 645 -4.11 -14.89 -21.53
C GLY A 645 -4.75 -14.93 -20.15
N ASP A 646 -4.05 -15.54 -19.19
CA ASP A 646 -4.57 -15.74 -17.84
C ASP A 646 -4.60 -14.43 -17.04
N MET A 647 -5.61 -14.24 -16.18
CA MET A 647 -5.72 -13.11 -15.24
C MET A 647 -5.74 -11.70 -15.87
N VAL A 648 -5.80 -11.57 -17.20
CA VAL A 648 -5.56 -10.29 -17.92
C VAL A 648 -6.36 -9.12 -17.35
N PHE A 649 -7.65 -9.31 -17.08
CA PHE A 649 -8.57 -8.32 -16.53
C PHE A 649 -9.07 -8.71 -15.13
N ILE A 650 -8.29 -9.48 -14.35
CA ILE A 650 -8.68 -9.82 -12.99
C ILE A 650 -8.92 -8.55 -12.16
N ASP A 651 -9.98 -8.56 -11.35
CA ASP A 651 -10.42 -7.47 -10.49
C ASP A 651 -10.54 -6.13 -11.23
N CYS A 652 -11.11 -6.14 -12.43
CA CYS A 652 -11.55 -4.94 -13.15
C CYS A 652 -13.06 -4.75 -12.94
N PRO A 653 -13.53 -4.30 -11.76
CA PRO A 653 -14.93 -4.38 -11.37
C PRO A 653 -15.83 -3.42 -12.14
N GLN A 654 -15.29 -2.47 -12.89
CA GLN A 654 -16.08 -1.47 -13.63
C GLN A 654 -16.48 -1.94 -15.04
N ILE A 655 -15.94 -3.07 -15.52
CA ILE A 655 -16.27 -3.58 -16.86
C ILE A 655 -17.74 -3.96 -16.86
N THR A 656 -18.52 -3.33 -17.74
CA THR A 656 -19.97 -3.58 -17.85
C THR A 656 -20.32 -4.40 -19.08
N THR A 657 -19.58 -4.19 -20.17
CA THR A 657 -19.82 -4.82 -21.47
C THR A 657 -18.54 -5.41 -22.03
N ILE A 658 -18.63 -6.62 -22.58
CA ILE A 658 -17.58 -7.28 -23.35
C ILE A 658 -18.11 -7.59 -24.75
N THR A 659 -17.39 -7.14 -25.78
CA THR A 659 -17.63 -7.55 -27.16
C THR A 659 -16.51 -8.49 -27.62
N ILE A 660 -16.86 -9.76 -27.88
CA ILE A 660 -15.95 -10.79 -28.34
C ILE A 660 -15.96 -10.83 -29.89
N PRO A 661 -14.80 -10.67 -30.55
CA PRO A 661 -14.70 -10.61 -32.01
C PRO A 661 -14.84 -12.00 -32.62
N SER A 662 -15.08 -12.06 -33.93
CA SER A 662 -15.32 -13.32 -34.63
C SER A 662 -14.11 -14.27 -34.64
N THR A 663 -12.91 -13.72 -34.43
CA THR A 663 -11.62 -14.42 -34.49
C THR A 663 -11.10 -14.93 -33.15
N LEU A 664 -11.75 -14.61 -32.02
CA LEU A 664 -11.23 -15.00 -30.72
C LEU A 664 -11.38 -16.51 -30.50
N GLU A 665 -10.26 -17.20 -30.26
CA GLU A 665 -10.23 -18.66 -30.12
C GLU A 665 -10.04 -19.09 -28.66
N PHE A 666 -9.41 -18.26 -27.83
CA PHE A 666 -8.96 -18.65 -26.48
C PHE A 666 -9.09 -17.54 -25.43
N ILE A 667 -9.58 -17.89 -24.24
CA ILE A 667 -9.60 -17.03 -23.05
C ILE A 667 -9.03 -17.80 -21.84
N GLY A 668 -7.99 -17.23 -21.23
CA GLY A 668 -7.22 -17.83 -20.14
C GLY A 668 -7.95 -17.96 -18.79
N GLU A 669 -7.27 -18.62 -17.87
CA GLU A 669 -7.72 -18.86 -16.50
C GLU A 669 -7.85 -17.53 -15.75
N ASN A 670 -8.95 -17.35 -15.01
CA ASN A 670 -9.23 -16.11 -14.25
C ASN A 670 -9.21 -14.81 -15.08
N ALA A 671 -9.28 -14.86 -16.41
CA ALA A 671 -9.06 -13.68 -17.25
C ALA A 671 -9.99 -12.49 -16.93
N PHE A 672 -11.22 -12.75 -16.50
CA PHE A 672 -12.21 -11.77 -16.03
C PHE A 672 -12.71 -12.11 -14.62
N GLU A 673 -11.87 -12.75 -13.80
CA GLU A 673 -12.20 -12.97 -12.39
C GLU A 673 -12.40 -11.63 -11.67
N GLY A 674 -13.40 -11.51 -10.80
CA GLY A 674 -13.66 -10.28 -10.05
C GLY A 674 -14.28 -9.13 -10.86
N CYS A 675 -14.66 -9.38 -12.11
CA CYS A 675 -15.36 -8.40 -12.95
C CYS A 675 -16.88 -8.38 -12.65
N PHE A 676 -17.24 -8.04 -11.41
CA PHE A 676 -18.60 -8.23 -10.86
C PHE A 676 -19.73 -7.47 -11.59
N ASN A 677 -19.41 -6.37 -12.30
CA ASN A 677 -20.42 -5.53 -12.97
C ASN A 677 -20.67 -5.89 -14.44
N ILE A 678 -20.03 -6.95 -14.98
CA ILE A 678 -20.33 -7.41 -16.33
C ILE A 678 -21.81 -7.79 -16.38
N SER A 679 -22.54 -7.09 -17.24
CA SER A 679 -24.00 -7.23 -17.42
C SER A 679 -24.39 -7.41 -18.89
N LYS A 680 -23.41 -7.42 -19.80
CA LYS A 680 -23.59 -7.77 -21.20
C LYS A 680 -22.32 -8.42 -21.76
N ILE A 681 -22.48 -9.58 -22.40
CA ILE A 681 -21.46 -10.18 -23.25
C ILE A 681 -22.10 -10.43 -24.61
N GLN A 682 -21.47 -9.92 -25.66
CA GLN A 682 -21.87 -10.15 -27.04
C GLN A 682 -20.70 -10.80 -27.78
N SER A 683 -20.92 -12.00 -28.30
CA SER A 683 -19.94 -12.73 -29.09
C SER A 683 -20.32 -12.77 -30.56
N SER A 684 -19.36 -12.43 -31.41
CA SER A 684 -19.46 -12.62 -32.87
C SER A 684 -18.80 -13.92 -33.33
N ALA A 685 -18.18 -14.68 -32.42
CA ALA A 685 -17.52 -15.94 -32.76
C ALA A 685 -18.55 -17.04 -33.06
N VAL A 686 -18.42 -17.66 -34.24
CA VAL A 686 -19.29 -18.76 -34.66
C VAL A 686 -18.99 -20.01 -33.84
N GLU A 687 -17.71 -20.25 -33.57
CA GLU A 687 -17.21 -21.29 -32.69
C GLU A 687 -16.97 -20.65 -31.31
N PRO A 688 -17.53 -21.17 -30.20
CA PRO A 688 -17.26 -20.60 -28.90
C PRO A 688 -15.76 -20.62 -28.60
N PRO A 689 -15.15 -19.51 -28.17
CA PRO A 689 -13.75 -19.49 -27.73
C PRO A 689 -13.57 -20.50 -26.59
N ILE A 690 -12.45 -21.20 -26.57
CA ILE A 690 -12.12 -22.08 -25.45
C ILE A 690 -11.87 -21.21 -24.22
N ILE A 691 -12.68 -21.37 -23.17
CA ILE A 691 -12.45 -20.70 -21.89
C ILE A 691 -11.86 -21.67 -20.86
N LYS A 692 -10.96 -21.18 -20.01
CA LYS A 692 -10.33 -21.96 -18.96
C LYS A 692 -11.11 -21.88 -17.65
N ARG A 693 -10.59 -22.55 -16.61
CA ARG A 693 -11.16 -22.52 -15.27
C ARG A 693 -11.34 -21.08 -14.81
N ASN A 694 -12.47 -20.79 -14.15
CA ASN A 694 -12.72 -19.52 -13.48
C ASN A 694 -12.61 -18.25 -14.37
N THR A 695 -12.59 -18.37 -15.71
CA THR A 695 -12.46 -17.23 -16.62
C THR A 695 -13.41 -16.08 -16.29
N PHE A 696 -14.67 -16.40 -15.95
CA PHE A 696 -15.70 -15.44 -15.54
C PHE A 696 -16.12 -15.65 -14.07
N ASN A 697 -15.18 -15.94 -13.16
CA ASN A 697 -15.47 -16.06 -11.74
C ASN A 697 -15.88 -14.69 -11.16
N GLY A 698 -16.98 -14.61 -10.41
CA GLY A 698 -17.55 -13.35 -9.93
C GLY A 698 -18.51 -12.67 -10.92
N VAL A 699 -18.58 -13.13 -12.18
CA VAL A 699 -19.58 -12.62 -13.13
C VAL A 699 -20.93 -13.26 -12.84
N ALA A 700 -21.97 -12.44 -12.71
CA ALA A 700 -23.33 -12.90 -12.48
C ALA A 700 -23.97 -13.44 -13.78
N LYS A 701 -23.57 -14.64 -14.20
CA LYS A 701 -23.95 -15.28 -15.47
C LYS A 701 -25.46 -15.47 -15.68
N ASP A 702 -26.23 -15.37 -14.60
CA ASP A 702 -27.68 -15.49 -14.61
C ASP A 702 -28.41 -14.15 -14.77
N ASN A 703 -27.71 -13.02 -14.61
CA ASN A 703 -28.30 -11.67 -14.58
C ASN A 703 -28.45 -11.04 -15.96
N PHE A 704 -27.81 -11.57 -16.99
CA PHE A 704 -27.98 -11.11 -18.37
C PHE A 704 -28.02 -12.26 -19.38
N THR A 705 -28.26 -11.91 -20.64
CA THR A 705 -28.26 -12.86 -21.76
C THR A 705 -26.95 -12.72 -22.52
N LEU A 706 -26.25 -13.84 -22.69
CA LEU A 706 -25.10 -13.95 -23.59
C LEU A 706 -25.62 -13.97 -25.03
N GLU A 707 -25.29 -12.93 -25.79
CA GLU A 707 -25.68 -12.83 -27.20
C GLU A 707 -24.62 -13.48 -28.09
N VAL A 708 -25.03 -14.39 -28.97
CA VAL A 708 -24.14 -15.19 -29.85
C VAL A 708 -24.71 -15.29 -31.26
N PRO A 709 -23.98 -15.72 -32.30
CA PRO A 709 -24.55 -15.87 -33.63
C PRO A 709 -25.73 -16.87 -33.64
N PRO A 710 -26.81 -16.64 -34.43
CA PRO A 710 -27.99 -17.51 -34.42
C PRO A 710 -27.71 -18.99 -34.63
N GLN A 711 -26.80 -19.32 -35.53
CA GLN A 711 -26.38 -20.70 -35.83
C GLN A 711 -25.60 -21.36 -34.68
N SER A 712 -25.11 -20.58 -33.72
CA SER A 712 -24.18 -21.00 -32.67
C SER A 712 -24.85 -21.16 -31.31
N VAL A 713 -26.11 -20.74 -31.12
CA VAL A 713 -26.83 -20.80 -29.83
C VAL A 713 -26.72 -22.18 -29.19
N LYS A 714 -27.11 -23.24 -29.92
CA LYS A 714 -27.04 -24.62 -29.41
C LYS A 714 -25.63 -25.07 -29.04
N ARG A 715 -24.61 -24.51 -29.72
CA ARG A 715 -23.22 -24.84 -29.46
C ARG A 715 -22.70 -24.15 -28.20
N TYR A 716 -23.04 -22.88 -27.99
CA TYR A 716 -22.70 -22.16 -26.77
C TYR A 716 -23.39 -22.74 -25.53
N GLN A 717 -24.66 -23.16 -25.65
CA GLN A 717 -25.40 -23.87 -24.59
C GLN A 717 -24.75 -25.20 -24.18
N ALA A 718 -23.92 -25.76 -25.06
CA ALA A 718 -23.28 -27.05 -24.92
C ALA A 718 -21.82 -26.99 -24.48
N GLU A 719 -21.14 -25.87 -24.73
CA GLU A 719 -19.69 -25.73 -24.54
C GLU A 719 -19.38 -25.46 -23.07
N THR A 720 -18.40 -26.18 -22.52
CA THR A 720 -18.05 -26.07 -21.10
C THR A 720 -17.65 -24.63 -20.75
N GLY A 721 -18.20 -24.11 -19.65
CA GLY A 721 -17.96 -22.75 -19.20
C GLY A 721 -18.85 -21.69 -19.87
N TRP A 722 -19.20 -21.86 -21.15
CA TRP A 722 -20.26 -21.05 -21.78
C TRP A 722 -21.65 -21.53 -21.39
N SER A 723 -21.81 -22.84 -21.20
CA SER A 723 -23.03 -23.47 -20.67
C SER A 723 -23.39 -22.99 -19.26
N ASP A 724 -22.46 -22.34 -18.55
CA ASP A 724 -22.71 -21.77 -17.23
C ASP A 724 -23.59 -20.51 -17.29
N PHE A 725 -23.74 -19.90 -18.47
CA PHE A 725 -24.69 -18.81 -18.71
C PHE A 725 -26.08 -19.40 -18.95
N LYS A 726 -27.01 -19.16 -18.02
CA LYS A 726 -28.40 -19.67 -18.13
C LYS A 726 -29.20 -19.12 -19.31
N ARG A 727 -28.74 -18.03 -19.90
CA ARG A 727 -29.44 -17.34 -20.99
C ARG A 727 -28.47 -17.10 -22.12
N ILE A 728 -28.65 -17.86 -23.18
CA ILE A 728 -27.88 -17.74 -24.42
C ILE A 728 -28.88 -17.59 -25.55
N ALA A 729 -28.77 -16.48 -26.29
CA ALA A 729 -29.70 -16.18 -27.37
C ALA A 729 -28.98 -15.56 -28.56
N ALA A 730 -29.60 -15.66 -29.72
CA ALA A 730 -29.05 -15.12 -30.95
C ALA A 730 -28.94 -13.58 -30.91
N HIS A 731 -30.03 -12.92 -30.52
CA HIS A 731 -30.16 -11.46 -30.47
C HIS A 731 -31.34 -11.03 -29.58
N TYR A 732 -31.40 -9.73 -29.28
CA TYR A 732 -32.56 -9.04 -28.71
C TYR A 732 -32.91 -9.42 -27.28
N ASP A 733 -32.00 -9.99 -26.50
CA ASP A 733 -32.32 -10.48 -25.13
C ASP A 733 -33.58 -11.39 -25.12
N PHE A 734 -33.91 -12.06 -26.24
CA PHE A 734 -35.13 -12.86 -26.37
C PHE A 734 -34.91 -14.26 -25.81
N SER A 735 -35.30 -14.46 -24.56
CA SER A 735 -35.02 -15.67 -23.78
C SER A 735 -36.05 -15.87 -22.67
N VAL A 736 -36.21 -17.10 -22.18
CA VAL A 736 -36.89 -17.36 -20.91
C VAL A 736 -35.84 -17.41 -19.80
N SER A 737 -36.19 -17.03 -18.56
CA SER A 737 -35.28 -17.05 -17.41
C SER A 737 -34.66 -18.41 -17.12
N ARG A 738 -35.26 -19.48 -17.61
CA ARG A 738 -34.80 -20.87 -17.52
C ARG A 738 -35.06 -21.56 -18.85
N GLU A 739 -34.30 -22.61 -19.12
CA GLU A 739 -34.47 -23.39 -20.35
C GLU A 739 -35.51 -24.48 -20.21
N ARG A 740 -35.87 -24.89 -18.98
CA ARG A 740 -36.77 -26.01 -18.76
C ARG A 740 -37.55 -25.99 -17.44
N MET A 741 -38.65 -26.73 -17.40
CA MET A 741 -39.41 -27.11 -16.21
C MET A 741 -39.45 -28.63 -16.07
N ARG A 742 -39.19 -29.13 -14.86
CA ARG A 742 -39.34 -30.54 -14.50
C ARG A 742 -40.42 -30.73 -13.44
N ALA A 743 -41.35 -31.64 -13.69
CA ALA A 743 -42.48 -31.94 -12.81
C ALA A 743 -42.66 -33.46 -12.58
N LEU A 744 -43.29 -33.80 -11.46
CA LEU A 744 -43.80 -35.16 -11.20
C LEU A 744 -45.26 -35.29 -11.70
N ASN A 745 -45.93 -36.40 -11.39
CA ASN A 745 -47.28 -36.71 -11.87
C ASN A 745 -48.34 -35.64 -11.56
N ALA A 746 -48.28 -34.99 -10.40
CA ALA A 746 -49.28 -33.99 -10.01
C ALA A 746 -49.26 -32.76 -10.94
N ALA A 747 -50.42 -32.11 -11.09
CA ALA A 747 -50.48 -30.83 -11.78
C ALA A 747 -49.60 -29.79 -11.06
N GLN A 748 -48.81 -29.04 -11.82
CA GLN A 748 -47.86 -28.06 -11.26
C GLN A 748 -47.86 -26.80 -12.12
N SER A 749 -47.75 -25.63 -11.49
CA SER A 749 -47.61 -24.34 -12.17
C SER A 749 -46.40 -23.60 -11.63
N ARG A 750 -45.65 -22.94 -12.51
CA ARG A 750 -44.50 -22.11 -12.16
C ARG A 750 -44.44 -20.87 -13.03
N THR A 751 -43.98 -19.76 -12.46
CA THR A 751 -43.81 -18.50 -13.20
C THR A 751 -42.35 -18.30 -13.55
N TYR A 752 -42.09 -18.01 -14.81
CA TYR A 752 -40.79 -17.69 -15.38
C TYR A 752 -40.81 -16.29 -15.97
N VAL A 753 -39.65 -15.69 -16.19
CA VAL A 753 -39.57 -14.39 -16.85
C VAL A 753 -39.22 -14.60 -18.32
N LEU A 754 -40.14 -14.30 -19.23
CA LEU A 754 -39.81 -14.16 -20.64
C LEU A 754 -39.27 -12.75 -20.88
N ARG A 755 -38.08 -12.64 -21.44
CA ARG A 755 -37.43 -11.39 -21.80
C ARG A 755 -37.55 -11.17 -23.29
N ALA A 756 -37.81 -9.94 -23.66
CA ALA A 756 -37.83 -9.41 -25.01
C ALA A 756 -37.49 -7.91 -24.91
N PRO A 757 -37.01 -7.26 -25.99
CA PRO A 757 -36.74 -5.83 -25.93
C PRO A 757 -38.02 -5.04 -25.65
N ALA A 758 -37.89 -3.89 -24.99
CA ALA A 758 -38.98 -3.15 -24.33
C ALA A 758 -40.21 -2.78 -25.20
N ASN A 759 -40.14 -2.95 -26.53
CA ASN A 759 -41.23 -2.63 -27.47
C ASN A 759 -41.58 -3.77 -28.43
N PHE A 760 -40.99 -4.96 -28.28
CA PHE A 760 -41.27 -6.07 -29.17
C PHE A 760 -42.35 -6.95 -28.57
N ALA A 761 -43.40 -7.19 -29.36
CA ALA A 761 -44.45 -8.12 -29.00
C ALA A 761 -43.97 -9.56 -29.25
N TRP A 762 -44.48 -10.50 -28.47
CA TRP A 762 -44.20 -11.93 -28.58
C TRP A 762 -45.47 -12.74 -28.39
N GLU A 763 -45.48 -13.97 -28.91
CA GLU A 763 -46.56 -14.94 -28.75
C GLU A 763 -46.03 -16.37 -28.55
N VAL A 764 -46.86 -17.25 -28.00
CA VAL A 764 -46.59 -18.70 -27.96
C VAL A 764 -46.96 -19.28 -29.33
N GLU A 765 -45.97 -19.66 -30.11
CA GLU A 765 -46.14 -20.26 -31.45
C GLU A 765 -46.62 -21.71 -31.35
N SER A 766 -46.04 -22.49 -30.43
CA SER A 766 -46.47 -23.87 -30.18
C SER A 766 -46.19 -24.30 -28.74
N LYS A 767 -46.95 -25.30 -28.28
CA LYS A 767 -46.79 -25.93 -26.95
C LYS A 767 -47.46 -27.31 -26.94
N PRO A 768 -47.10 -28.21 -26.01
CA PRO A 768 -47.81 -29.47 -25.84
C PRO A 768 -49.26 -29.25 -25.38
N ASN A 769 -50.16 -30.18 -25.71
CA ASN A 769 -51.58 -30.08 -25.35
C ASN A 769 -51.83 -30.19 -23.83
N TRP A 770 -50.92 -30.84 -23.09
CA TRP A 770 -50.95 -30.99 -21.64
C TRP A 770 -50.31 -29.82 -20.87
N VAL A 771 -49.84 -28.79 -21.58
CA VAL A 771 -49.23 -27.59 -21.01
C VAL A 771 -50.08 -26.36 -21.31
N THR A 772 -50.23 -25.45 -20.36
CA THR A 772 -50.80 -24.10 -20.57
C THR A 772 -49.77 -23.03 -20.23
N VAL A 773 -49.82 -21.91 -20.97
CA VAL A 773 -48.90 -20.79 -20.81
C VAL A 773 -49.73 -19.52 -20.67
N SER A 774 -49.52 -18.74 -19.61
CA SER A 774 -50.31 -17.54 -19.30
C SER A 774 -49.40 -16.38 -18.84
N PRO A 775 -49.41 -15.22 -19.52
CA PRO A 775 -50.14 -14.96 -20.76
C PRO A 775 -49.52 -15.72 -21.95
N SER A 776 -50.31 -16.01 -22.98
CA SER A 776 -49.81 -16.66 -24.21
C SER A 776 -49.23 -15.68 -25.23
N SER A 777 -49.19 -14.38 -24.90
CA SER A 777 -48.60 -13.30 -25.68
C SER A 777 -48.32 -12.10 -24.78
N GLY A 778 -47.39 -11.24 -25.14
CA GLY A 778 -47.05 -10.04 -24.38
C GLY A 778 -46.11 -9.12 -25.13
N THR A 779 -45.56 -8.12 -24.43
CA THR A 779 -44.58 -7.16 -24.97
C THR A 779 -43.46 -6.96 -23.98
N GLY A 780 -42.21 -7.01 -24.45
CA GLY A 780 -41.03 -6.85 -23.60
C GLY A 780 -40.94 -7.91 -22.50
N LYS A 781 -40.22 -7.57 -21.41
CA LYS A 781 -40.06 -8.43 -20.24
C LYS A 781 -41.41 -8.69 -19.56
N THR A 782 -41.84 -9.96 -19.52
CA THR A 782 -43.14 -10.38 -18.99
C THR A 782 -42.99 -11.64 -18.12
N ASP A 783 -43.71 -11.71 -17.01
CA ASP A 783 -43.85 -12.93 -16.22
C ASP A 783 -44.83 -13.87 -16.92
N VAL A 784 -44.40 -15.11 -17.15
CA VAL A 784 -45.14 -16.16 -17.86
C VAL A 784 -45.29 -17.37 -16.95
N THR A 785 -46.52 -17.70 -16.59
CA THR A 785 -46.86 -18.90 -15.85
C THR A 785 -47.02 -20.08 -16.81
N ILE A 786 -46.18 -21.10 -16.62
CA ILE A 786 -46.26 -22.39 -17.30
C ILE A 786 -46.90 -23.39 -16.34
N SER A 787 -48.01 -24.00 -16.76
CA SER A 787 -48.71 -25.02 -15.99
C SER A 787 -48.72 -26.34 -16.75
N VAL A 788 -48.33 -27.40 -16.08
CA VAL A 788 -48.43 -28.78 -16.57
C VAL A 788 -49.65 -29.45 -15.95
N SER A 789 -50.41 -30.15 -16.78
CA SER A 789 -51.57 -30.92 -16.33
C SER A 789 -51.11 -32.14 -15.52
N GLU A 790 -52.00 -32.67 -14.69
CA GLU A 790 -51.78 -33.96 -14.03
C GLU A 790 -51.50 -35.05 -15.08
N MET A 791 -50.62 -35.98 -14.73
CA MET A 791 -50.25 -37.14 -15.54
C MET A 791 -50.57 -38.42 -14.75
N PRO A 792 -51.55 -39.23 -15.19
CA PRO A 792 -51.77 -40.57 -14.64
C PRO A 792 -50.51 -41.44 -14.81
N ARG A 793 -50.39 -42.49 -13.99
CA ARG A 793 -49.33 -43.50 -14.14
C ARG A 793 -49.27 -44.01 -15.57
N THR A 794 -48.07 -44.12 -16.14
CA THR A 794 -47.89 -44.39 -17.57
C THR A 794 -46.70 -45.29 -17.84
N SER A 795 -46.80 -46.12 -18.88
CA SER A 795 -45.66 -46.86 -19.41
C SER A 795 -44.98 -46.16 -20.58
N GLU A 796 -45.48 -45.00 -21.01
CA GLU A 796 -44.84 -44.17 -22.02
C GLU A 796 -43.50 -43.68 -21.50
N THR A 797 -42.51 -43.56 -22.41
CA THR A 797 -41.17 -43.12 -22.05
C THR A 797 -40.67 -42.05 -22.99
N PHE A 798 -39.84 -41.14 -22.49
CA PHE A 798 -39.10 -40.17 -23.28
C PHE A 798 -37.60 -40.25 -22.99
N GLU A 799 -36.78 -39.75 -23.91
CA GLU A 799 -35.32 -39.76 -23.80
C GLU A 799 -34.81 -38.43 -23.25
N VAL A 800 -33.89 -38.51 -22.29
CA VAL A 800 -33.20 -37.37 -21.68
C VAL A 800 -31.71 -37.53 -21.92
N ASN A 801 -31.05 -36.49 -22.43
CA ASN A 801 -29.59 -36.49 -22.54
C ASN A 801 -28.97 -36.24 -21.16
N GLU A 802 -28.20 -37.21 -20.66
CA GLU A 802 -27.38 -37.08 -19.45
C GLU A 802 -25.87 -36.99 -19.76
N GLY A 803 -25.49 -36.99 -21.04
CA GLY A 803 -24.11 -36.82 -21.49
C GLY A 803 -23.79 -35.37 -21.86
N SER A 804 -22.54 -35.12 -22.24
CA SER A 804 -22.13 -33.82 -22.80
C SER A 804 -22.57 -33.70 -24.25
N PHE A 805 -22.56 -32.49 -24.83
CA PHE A 805 -22.93 -32.30 -26.24
C PHE A 805 -22.06 -33.09 -27.21
N ASN A 806 -20.76 -33.20 -26.94
CA ASN A 806 -19.82 -33.94 -27.76
C ASN A 806 -19.85 -35.46 -27.52
N ASN A 807 -20.49 -35.90 -26.42
CA ASN A 807 -20.68 -37.31 -26.10
C ASN A 807 -22.05 -37.52 -25.44
N PRO A 808 -23.14 -37.38 -26.21
CA PRO A 808 -24.48 -37.43 -25.66
C PRO A 808 -24.80 -38.85 -25.17
N SER A 809 -25.48 -38.94 -24.02
CA SER A 809 -25.87 -40.20 -23.40
C SER A 809 -27.35 -40.13 -23.05
N TYR A 810 -28.19 -40.67 -23.93
CA TYR A 810 -29.63 -40.67 -23.74
C TYR A 810 -30.10 -41.80 -22.82
N LYS A 811 -30.90 -41.46 -21.82
CA LYS A 811 -31.60 -42.42 -20.96
C LYS A 811 -33.11 -42.27 -21.10
N LYS A 812 -33.81 -43.41 -21.05
CA LYS A 812 -35.26 -43.46 -21.10
C LYS A 812 -35.84 -43.34 -19.70
N TYR A 813 -36.81 -42.44 -19.56
CA TYR A 813 -37.60 -42.25 -18.35
C TYR A 813 -39.07 -42.43 -18.67
N ALA A 814 -39.82 -43.06 -17.77
CA ALA A 814 -41.28 -43.11 -17.88
C ALA A 814 -41.86 -41.71 -17.68
N GLY A 815 -42.83 -41.32 -18.50
CA GLY A 815 -43.45 -40.00 -18.48
C GLY A 815 -43.60 -39.39 -19.88
N ARG A 816 -43.63 -38.06 -19.94
CA ARG A 816 -43.81 -37.27 -21.18
C ARG A 816 -42.91 -36.03 -21.19
N SER A 817 -42.48 -35.61 -22.38
CA SER A 817 -41.77 -34.35 -22.59
C SER A 817 -42.37 -33.56 -23.77
N GLY A 818 -42.04 -32.28 -23.84
CA GLY A 818 -42.42 -31.42 -24.95
C GLY A 818 -41.75 -30.06 -24.87
N GLU A 819 -41.95 -29.24 -25.90
CA GLU A 819 -41.31 -27.94 -26.05
C GLU A 819 -42.38 -26.85 -26.23
N ILE A 820 -42.22 -25.74 -25.52
CA ILE A 820 -42.94 -24.50 -25.79
C ILE A 820 -42.04 -23.64 -26.67
N VAL A 821 -42.58 -23.13 -27.77
CA VAL A 821 -41.89 -22.21 -28.67
C VAL A 821 -42.50 -20.83 -28.50
N PHE A 822 -41.71 -19.87 -28.04
CA PHE A 822 -42.06 -18.45 -28.03
C PHE A 822 -41.50 -17.80 -29.29
N LYS A 823 -42.28 -16.93 -29.92
CA LYS A 823 -41.92 -16.22 -31.13
C LYS A 823 -42.02 -14.72 -30.91
N LEU A 824 -41.02 -14.00 -31.37
CA LEU A 824 -41.04 -12.54 -31.41
C LEU A 824 -41.84 -12.09 -32.64
N ILE A 825 -42.94 -11.36 -32.47
CA ILE A 825 -43.83 -10.97 -33.57
C ILE A 825 -43.07 -10.05 -34.56
N GLU A 826 -43.37 -10.19 -35.87
CA GLU A 826 -42.69 -9.49 -36.99
C GLU A 826 -41.20 -9.80 -37.17
N LYS A 827 -40.65 -10.69 -36.34
CA LYS A 827 -39.29 -11.20 -36.40
C LYS A 827 -39.37 -12.72 -36.57
N ASP A 828 -38.55 -13.32 -37.42
CA ASP A 828 -38.54 -14.79 -37.55
C ASP A 828 -37.69 -15.45 -36.45
N TYR A 829 -37.76 -14.89 -35.23
CA TYR A 829 -36.93 -15.26 -34.09
C TYR A 829 -37.76 -15.98 -33.04
N THR A 830 -37.26 -17.12 -32.60
CA THR A 830 -37.88 -17.95 -31.57
C THR A 830 -36.93 -18.24 -30.42
N THR A 831 -37.49 -18.49 -29.25
CA THR A 831 -36.80 -19.09 -28.10
C THR A 831 -37.65 -20.25 -27.58
N THR A 832 -37.02 -21.31 -27.09
CA THR A 832 -37.70 -22.53 -26.69
C THR A 832 -37.58 -22.78 -25.20
N PHE A 833 -38.57 -23.49 -24.65
CA PHE A 833 -38.62 -23.88 -23.25
C PHE A 833 -39.06 -25.34 -23.15
N GLU A 834 -38.20 -26.19 -22.59
CA GLU A 834 -38.47 -27.62 -22.45
C GLU A 834 -39.36 -27.89 -21.22
N VAL A 835 -40.30 -28.80 -21.36
CA VAL A 835 -41.15 -29.25 -20.26
C VAL A 835 -41.07 -30.77 -20.18
N GLU A 836 -40.65 -31.27 -19.04
CA GLU A 836 -40.50 -32.70 -18.75
C GLU A 836 -41.38 -33.06 -17.55
N GLN A 837 -42.19 -34.11 -17.70
CA GLN A 837 -43.00 -34.65 -16.61
C GLN A 837 -42.67 -36.13 -16.43
N TYR A 838 -42.16 -36.47 -15.25
CA TYR A 838 -41.67 -37.81 -14.93
C TYR A 838 -42.74 -38.61 -14.21
N ASP A 839 -42.90 -39.87 -14.63
CA ASP A 839 -43.80 -40.81 -13.98
C ASP A 839 -43.09 -41.44 -12.78
N SER A 840 -43.59 -41.14 -11.58
CA SER A 840 -43.04 -41.60 -10.30
C SER A 840 -44.16 -42.09 -9.39
N ASP A 841 -43.89 -43.11 -8.58
CA ASP A 841 -44.77 -43.47 -7.46
C ASP A 841 -44.71 -42.42 -6.32
N LEU A 842 -43.81 -41.45 -6.44
CA LEU A 842 -43.50 -40.46 -5.42
C LEU A 842 -44.10 -39.10 -5.74
N SER A 843 -44.55 -38.40 -4.69
CA SER A 843 -45.07 -37.03 -4.76
C SER A 843 -44.24 -36.05 -3.92
N ASP A 844 -44.26 -34.77 -4.26
CA ASP A 844 -43.57 -33.73 -3.48
C ASP A 844 -44.18 -33.61 -2.08
N GLY A 845 -43.37 -33.80 -1.04
CA GLY A 845 -43.81 -33.86 0.35
C GLY A 845 -44.24 -35.24 0.85
N GLU A 846 -44.07 -36.29 0.05
CA GLU A 846 -44.31 -37.67 0.48
C GLU A 846 -43.35 -38.09 1.60
N VAL A 847 -43.87 -38.86 2.56
CA VAL A 847 -43.14 -39.28 3.75
C VAL A 847 -42.86 -40.78 3.69
N LYS A 848 -41.59 -41.15 3.86
CA LYS A 848 -41.15 -42.54 4.04
C LYS A 848 -40.55 -42.73 5.42
N ALA A 849 -41.10 -43.67 6.20
CA ALA A 849 -40.49 -44.09 7.45
C ALA A 849 -39.40 -45.16 7.18
N TYR A 850 -38.20 -44.92 7.72
CA TYR A 850 -37.07 -45.87 7.70
C TYR A 850 -36.99 -46.68 8.99
N GLN A 851 -37.43 -46.09 10.10
CA GLN A 851 -37.36 -46.72 11.41
C GLN A 851 -38.42 -46.14 12.34
N THR A 852 -38.95 -46.98 13.22
CA THR A 852 -39.78 -46.58 14.35
C THR A 852 -39.11 -47.05 15.62
N ALA A 853 -39.06 -46.18 16.64
CA ALA A 853 -38.46 -46.47 17.92
C ALA A 853 -39.22 -47.61 18.62
N THR A 854 -38.48 -48.53 19.22
CA THR A 854 -39.01 -49.59 20.09
C THR A 854 -38.67 -49.36 21.56
N LYS A 855 -37.92 -48.29 21.88
CA LYS A 855 -37.54 -47.88 23.23
C LYS A 855 -37.78 -46.38 23.44
N GLY A 856 -38.03 -45.99 24.68
CA GLY A 856 -38.35 -44.61 25.04
C GLY A 856 -39.59 -44.03 24.36
N LYS A 857 -39.71 -42.70 24.37
CA LYS A 857 -40.78 -41.96 23.67
C LYS A 857 -40.60 -41.87 22.15
N GLY A 858 -39.46 -42.30 21.63
CA GLY A 858 -39.07 -42.12 20.23
C GLY A 858 -38.51 -40.73 19.95
N ILE A 859 -37.30 -40.69 19.41
CA ILE A 859 -36.58 -39.47 19.04
C ILE A 859 -36.62 -39.32 17.53
N ASP A 860 -37.19 -38.23 17.02
CA ASP A 860 -37.38 -38.08 15.58
C ASP A 860 -36.11 -37.53 14.89
N ILE A 861 -35.69 -38.20 13.81
CA ILE A 861 -34.73 -37.70 12.82
C ILE A 861 -35.44 -37.60 11.48
N VAL A 862 -35.37 -36.45 10.83
CA VAL A 862 -36.04 -36.19 9.55
C VAL A 862 -35.03 -35.81 8.49
N PHE A 863 -34.90 -36.65 7.46
CA PHE A 863 -34.17 -36.34 6.23
C PHE A 863 -35.06 -35.55 5.28
N ILE A 864 -34.56 -34.42 4.79
CA ILE A 864 -35.13 -33.63 3.70
C ILE A 864 -34.04 -33.39 2.64
N GLY A 865 -34.42 -33.03 1.42
CA GLY A 865 -33.47 -32.83 0.32
C GLY A 865 -33.50 -31.41 -0.24
N ASP A 866 -32.36 -30.91 -0.68
CA ASP A 866 -32.28 -29.71 -1.52
C ASP A 866 -31.47 -29.98 -2.79
N GLY A 867 -31.88 -29.34 -3.89
CA GLY A 867 -31.26 -29.54 -5.20
C GLY A 867 -31.64 -30.88 -5.87
N TYR A 868 -32.72 -31.53 -5.44
CA TYR A 868 -33.25 -32.74 -6.10
C TYR A 868 -34.46 -32.36 -6.97
N ASP A 869 -34.30 -32.37 -8.29
CA ASP A 869 -35.42 -32.08 -9.20
C ASP A 869 -36.34 -33.31 -9.41
N ALA A 870 -37.37 -33.17 -10.24
CA ALA A 870 -38.31 -34.27 -10.51
C ALA A 870 -37.62 -35.50 -11.14
N LYS A 871 -36.56 -35.30 -11.93
CA LYS A 871 -35.79 -36.39 -12.53
C LYS A 871 -35.02 -37.14 -11.45
N ASP A 872 -34.37 -36.43 -10.53
CA ASP A 872 -33.64 -37.04 -9.42
C ASP A 872 -34.55 -37.85 -8.50
N ILE A 873 -35.77 -37.37 -8.27
CA ILE A 873 -36.80 -38.07 -7.51
C ILE A 873 -37.27 -39.32 -8.24
N ALA A 874 -37.65 -39.21 -9.53
CA ALA A 874 -38.10 -40.36 -10.32
C ALA A 874 -37.02 -41.44 -10.50
N LYS A 875 -35.75 -41.03 -10.54
CA LYS A 875 -34.58 -41.93 -10.56
C LYS A 875 -34.33 -42.63 -9.22
N GLY A 876 -34.91 -42.13 -8.12
CA GLY A 876 -34.67 -42.64 -6.77
C GLY A 876 -33.40 -42.13 -6.10
N THR A 877 -32.75 -41.10 -6.65
CA THR A 877 -31.49 -40.55 -6.13
C THR A 877 -31.65 -40.02 -4.70
N PHE A 878 -32.71 -39.26 -4.43
CA PHE A 878 -32.98 -38.71 -3.09
C PHE A 878 -33.05 -39.80 -2.02
N PHE A 879 -33.76 -40.89 -2.28
CA PHE A 879 -33.88 -41.98 -1.32
C PHE A 879 -32.62 -42.83 -1.21
N THR A 880 -31.86 -43.01 -2.30
CA THR A 880 -30.56 -43.68 -2.25
C THR A 880 -29.58 -42.91 -1.34
N ASN A 881 -29.56 -41.59 -1.47
CA ASN A 881 -28.73 -40.72 -0.62
C ASN A 881 -29.25 -40.70 0.82
N THR A 882 -30.57 -40.74 1.01
CA THR A 882 -31.18 -40.83 2.34
C THR A 882 -30.85 -42.14 3.05
N GLU A 883 -30.93 -43.27 2.36
CA GLU A 883 -30.55 -44.58 2.90
C GLU A 883 -29.05 -44.61 3.25
N SER A 884 -28.20 -44.03 2.41
CA SER A 884 -26.77 -43.91 2.69
C SER A 884 -26.49 -43.05 3.92
N GLY A 885 -27.18 -41.90 4.06
CA GLY A 885 -27.06 -41.03 5.24
C GLY A 885 -27.61 -41.68 6.51
N TYR A 886 -28.76 -42.34 6.44
CA TYR A 886 -29.31 -43.14 7.53
C TYR A 886 -28.33 -44.21 8.02
N ASN A 887 -27.75 -44.98 7.10
CA ASN A 887 -26.77 -46.00 7.45
C ASN A 887 -25.51 -45.39 8.08
N ALA A 888 -24.99 -44.30 7.50
CA ALA A 888 -23.80 -43.62 8.03
C ALA A 888 -24.00 -43.07 9.44
N PHE A 889 -25.18 -42.51 9.74
CA PHE A 889 -25.52 -41.97 11.06
C PHE A 889 -25.50 -43.06 12.15
N PHE A 890 -26.05 -44.24 11.85
CA PHE A 890 -26.14 -45.35 12.81
C PHE A 890 -24.96 -46.34 12.77
N ASP A 891 -23.95 -46.13 11.94
CA ASP A 891 -22.77 -47.00 11.87
C ASP A 891 -21.65 -46.62 12.88
N VAL A 892 -21.84 -45.55 13.65
CA VAL A 892 -20.89 -45.07 14.66
C VAL A 892 -21.49 -45.13 16.07
N GLU A 893 -20.68 -45.50 17.06
CA GLU A 893 -21.08 -45.49 18.48
C GLU A 893 -21.15 -44.05 19.01
N PRO A 894 -22.17 -43.68 19.82
CA PRO A 894 -23.14 -44.57 20.46
C PRO A 894 -24.45 -44.77 19.68
N TYR A 895 -24.64 -44.09 18.54
CA TYR A 895 -25.88 -44.20 17.76
C TYR A 895 -26.19 -45.63 17.34
N LYS A 896 -25.15 -46.39 17.00
CA LYS A 896 -25.27 -47.82 16.69
C LYS A 896 -25.94 -48.62 17.82
N THR A 897 -25.47 -48.46 19.05
CA THR A 897 -26.04 -49.15 20.22
C THR A 897 -27.45 -48.66 20.56
N TYR A 898 -27.70 -47.37 20.43
CA TYR A 898 -28.98 -46.74 20.84
C TYR A 898 -29.97 -46.56 19.68
N LYS A 899 -29.75 -47.26 18.56
CA LYS A 899 -30.56 -47.15 17.35
C LYS A 899 -32.06 -47.27 17.62
N ASP A 900 -32.47 -48.20 18.47
CA ASP A 900 -33.88 -48.51 18.81
C ASP A 900 -34.66 -47.36 19.48
N TYR A 901 -34.01 -46.26 19.86
CA TYR A 901 -34.65 -45.08 20.46
C TYR A 901 -35.15 -44.07 19.41
N PHE A 902 -34.81 -44.24 18.14
CA PHE A 902 -35.07 -43.24 17.10
C PHE A 902 -36.21 -43.64 16.16
N ASN A 903 -37.06 -42.66 15.83
CA ASN A 903 -37.89 -42.70 14.63
C ASN A 903 -37.12 -41.98 13.52
N VAL A 904 -37.10 -42.55 12.32
CA VAL A 904 -36.40 -41.94 11.18
C VAL A 904 -37.34 -41.82 10.00
N TYR A 905 -37.45 -40.62 9.47
CA TYR A 905 -38.30 -40.29 8.33
C TYR A 905 -37.49 -39.63 7.23
N ALA A 906 -38.00 -39.73 6.01
CA ALA A 906 -37.56 -38.96 4.87
C ALA A 906 -38.77 -38.28 4.24
N VAL A 907 -38.69 -36.98 3.98
CA VAL A 907 -39.73 -36.22 3.29
C VAL A 907 -39.21 -35.80 1.93
N VAL A 908 -39.88 -36.21 0.85
CA VAL A 908 -39.52 -35.83 -0.51
C VAL A 908 -39.59 -34.32 -0.67
N SER A 909 -38.55 -33.75 -1.28
CA SER A 909 -38.37 -32.30 -1.43
C SER A 909 -37.96 -31.98 -2.87
N GLN A 910 -38.96 -31.81 -3.76
CA GLN A 910 -38.70 -31.43 -5.15
C GLN A 910 -38.22 -29.97 -5.24
N SER A 911 -37.02 -29.80 -5.81
CA SER A 911 -36.43 -28.54 -6.26
C SER A 911 -36.74 -28.28 -7.74
N ASP A 912 -36.47 -27.07 -8.21
CA ASP A 912 -36.73 -26.67 -9.59
C ASP A 912 -35.62 -27.20 -10.51
N GLU A 913 -34.40 -27.15 -10.00
CA GLU A 913 -33.18 -27.57 -10.68
C GLU A 913 -32.40 -28.60 -9.82
N SER A 914 -31.68 -29.47 -10.51
CA SER A 914 -30.78 -30.45 -9.90
C SER A 914 -29.44 -29.81 -9.56
N GLY A 915 -28.87 -30.10 -8.39
CA GLY A 915 -27.57 -29.59 -7.97
C GLY A 915 -27.65 -28.54 -6.86
N ILE A 916 -26.49 -28.09 -6.39
CA ILE A 916 -26.36 -26.92 -5.51
C ILE A 916 -25.45 -25.90 -6.20
N GLY A 917 -25.95 -24.67 -6.32
CA GLY A 917 -25.32 -23.59 -7.05
C GLY A 917 -24.26 -22.84 -6.25
N THR A 918 -23.57 -21.93 -6.93
CA THR A 918 -22.70 -20.92 -6.31
C THR A 918 -23.27 -19.52 -6.58
N VAL A 919 -22.62 -18.47 -6.07
CA VAL A 919 -22.90 -17.09 -6.50
C VAL A 919 -22.76 -16.86 -8.02
N ASN A 920 -22.03 -17.73 -8.72
CA ASN A 920 -21.79 -17.65 -10.17
C ASN A 920 -22.65 -18.60 -11.00
N THR A 921 -23.33 -19.54 -10.34
CA THR A 921 -24.13 -20.60 -10.94
C THR A 921 -25.34 -20.78 -10.05
N ILE A 922 -26.29 -19.85 -10.09
CA ILE A 922 -27.47 -19.90 -9.22
C ILE A 922 -28.23 -21.17 -9.58
N ILE A 923 -28.63 -21.98 -8.60
CA ILE A 923 -29.51 -23.13 -8.82
C ILE A 923 -30.74 -22.89 -7.95
N ASP A 924 -31.92 -22.96 -8.56
CA ASP A 924 -33.18 -22.74 -7.85
C ASP A 924 -33.54 -24.01 -7.07
N THR A 925 -32.98 -24.10 -5.87
CA THR A 925 -33.27 -25.19 -4.95
C THR A 925 -34.54 -24.89 -4.14
N LYS A 926 -35.15 -25.91 -3.54
CA LYS A 926 -36.39 -25.79 -2.76
C LYS A 926 -36.23 -24.88 -1.53
N PHE A 927 -35.07 -24.94 -0.88
CA PHE A 927 -34.79 -24.24 0.38
C PHE A 927 -33.75 -23.12 0.25
N GLY A 928 -33.29 -22.82 -0.98
CA GLY A 928 -32.36 -21.73 -1.27
C GLY A 928 -30.89 -22.02 -0.93
N SER A 929 -30.52 -23.30 -0.75
CA SER A 929 -29.13 -23.68 -0.49
C SER A 929 -28.21 -23.32 -1.66
N SER A 930 -27.06 -22.72 -1.35
CA SER A 930 -26.03 -22.34 -2.33
C SER A 930 -24.66 -22.25 -1.66
N PHE A 931 -23.60 -22.11 -2.47
CA PHE A 931 -22.23 -21.87 -1.99
C PHE A 931 -21.81 -20.40 -2.19
N SER A 932 -21.16 -19.81 -1.19
CA SER A 932 -20.42 -18.54 -1.29
C SER A 932 -18.93 -18.79 -1.10
N GLN A 933 -18.09 -18.43 -2.08
CA GLN A 933 -16.62 -18.43 -1.96
C GLN A 933 -16.04 -19.62 -1.15
N ASN A 934 -16.54 -20.84 -1.42
CA ASN A 934 -16.20 -22.10 -0.73
C ASN A 934 -16.85 -22.35 0.66
N ARG A 935 -18.03 -21.82 0.95
CA ARG A 935 -18.83 -22.20 2.13
C ARG A 935 -20.29 -22.36 1.78
N ILE A 936 -20.99 -23.24 2.47
CA ILE A 936 -22.46 -23.35 2.37
C ILE A 936 -23.08 -22.08 2.93
N LEU A 937 -23.94 -21.44 2.14
CA LEU A 937 -24.91 -20.47 2.65
C LEU A 937 -26.07 -21.25 3.24
N ALA A 938 -26.29 -21.06 4.55
CA ALA A 938 -27.33 -21.76 5.29
C ALA A 938 -28.71 -21.55 4.64
N SER A 939 -29.41 -22.66 4.39
CA SER A 939 -30.80 -22.67 3.94
C SER A 939 -31.71 -21.92 4.92
N ASP A 940 -32.80 -21.30 4.43
CA ASP A 940 -33.78 -20.69 5.33
C ASP A 940 -34.38 -21.76 6.26
N PRO A 941 -34.22 -21.65 7.59
CA PRO A 941 -34.69 -22.66 8.52
C PRO A 941 -36.22 -22.77 8.56
N THR A 942 -36.94 -21.69 8.29
CA THR A 942 -38.40 -21.65 8.39
C THR A 942 -39.07 -22.65 7.43
N PRO A 943 -38.80 -22.62 6.11
CA PRO A 943 -39.34 -23.61 5.19
C PRO A 943 -38.78 -25.00 5.43
N CYS A 944 -37.51 -25.16 5.84
CA CYS A 944 -36.93 -26.46 6.17
C CYS A 944 -37.69 -27.15 7.31
N PHE A 945 -37.87 -26.46 8.44
CA PHE A 945 -38.60 -27.00 9.59
C PHE A 945 -40.08 -27.21 9.32
N ALA A 946 -40.73 -26.30 8.58
CA ALA A 946 -42.11 -26.49 8.14
C ALA A 946 -42.26 -27.74 7.27
N TRP A 947 -41.28 -28.02 6.41
CA TRP A 947 -41.25 -29.22 5.58
C TRP A 947 -40.98 -30.48 6.40
N ALA A 948 -40.03 -30.43 7.34
CA ALA A 948 -39.71 -31.55 8.24
C ALA A 948 -40.93 -31.99 9.06
N LYS A 949 -41.79 -31.06 9.50
CA LYS A 949 -43.05 -31.35 10.22
C LYS A 949 -44.07 -32.17 9.42
N LYS A 950 -43.90 -32.34 8.10
CA LYS A 950 -44.72 -33.29 7.33
C LYS A 950 -44.46 -34.73 7.75
N ALA A 951 -43.26 -35.05 8.25
CA ALA A 951 -42.90 -36.39 8.72
C ALA A 951 -43.78 -36.85 9.89
N SER A 952 -44.08 -35.94 10.81
CA SER A 952 -44.96 -36.18 11.95
C SER A 952 -45.58 -34.85 12.43
N PRO A 953 -46.92 -34.70 12.45
CA PRO A 953 -47.56 -33.49 12.95
C PRO A 953 -47.23 -33.14 14.40
N SER A 954 -46.78 -34.12 15.20
CA SER A 954 -46.36 -33.94 16.60
C SER A 954 -44.84 -33.78 16.77
N LEU A 955 -44.09 -33.57 15.69
CA LEU A 955 -42.63 -33.42 15.72
C LEU A 955 -42.23 -32.25 16.64
N ASP A 956 -41.53 -32.58 17.72
CA ASP A 956 -40.90 -31.60 18.62
C ASP A 956 -39.52 -31.21 18.08
N LEU A 957 -39.45 -30.04 17.44
CA LEU A 957 -38.21 -29.53 16.85
C LEU A 957 -37.10 -29.32 17.88
N THR A 958 -37.44 -29.07 19.16
CA THR A 958 -36.44 -28.83 20.22
C THR A 958 -35.71 -30.11 20.65
N LYS A 959 -36.24 -31.28 20.26
CA LYS A 959 -35.75 -32.62 20.61
C LYS A 959 -35.61 -33.56 19.42
N SER A 960 -35.55 -33.00 18.21
CA SER A 960 -35.37 -33.74 16.96
C SER A 960 -34.22 -33.16 16.15
N LEU A 961 -33.81 -33.88 15.10
CA LEU A 961 -32.80 -33.42 14.16
C LEU A 961 -33.37 -33.41 12.75
N THR A 962 -33.25 -32.27 12.07
CA THR A 962 -33.46 -32.17 10.63
C THR A 962 -32.13 -32.32 9.91
N ILE A 963 -32.02 -33.26 8.97
CA ILE A 963 -30.85 -33.47 8.14
C ILE A 963 -31.21 -33.05 6.71
N LEU A 964 -30.57 -31.98 6.23
CA LEU A 964 -30.75 -31.47 4.89
C LEU A 964 -29.69 -32.07 3.97
N LEU A 965 -30.09 -33.03 3.13
CA LEU A 965 -29.23 -33.61 2.11
C LEU A 965 -29.09 -32.63 0.96
N MET A 966 -27.88 -32.21 0.65
CA MET A 966 -27.59 -31.28 -0.43
C MET A 966 -27.10 -32.06 -1.66
N ASN A 967 -27.83 -32.00 -2.77
CA ASN A 967 -27.51 -32.76 -3.99
C ASN A 967 -26.28 -32.19 -4.71
N THR A 968 -25.10 -32.41 -4.16
CA THR A 968 -23.82 -31.98 -4.73
C THR A 968 -22.71 -32.90 -4.25
N SER A 969 -21.71 -33.11 -5.11
CA SER A 969 -20.51 -33.91 -4.81
C SER A 969 -19.43 -33.12 -4.07
N THR A 970 -19.58 -31.81 -3.90
CA THR A 970 -18.60 -30.94 -3.24
C THR A 970 -18.51 -31.27 -1.74
N TYR A 971 -17.29 -31.49 -1.23
CA TYR A 971 -17.05 -31.56 0.21
C TYR A 971 -17.22 -30.20 0.86
N GLU A 972 -18.19 -30.12 1.78
CA GLU A 972 -18.42 -29.06 2.74
C GLU A 972 -19.36 -29.62 3.82
N GLY A 973 -19.63 -28.84 4.88
CA GLY A 973 -20.60 -29.21 5.89
C GLY A 973 -20.89 -28.05 6.81
N VAL A 974 -22.15 -27.89 7.23
CA VAL A 974 -22.48 -26.93 8.29
C VAL A 974 -23.73 -27.36 9.03
N THR A 975 -23.71 -27.18 10.35
CA THR A 975 -24.88 -27.39 11.19
C THR A 975 -25.33 -26.08 11.81
N MET A 976 -26.59 -25.74 11.57
CA MET A 976 -27.26 -24.62 12.22
C MET A 976 -27.92 -25.11 13.50
N MET A 977 -27.51 -24.57 14.64
CA MET A 977 -28.11 -24.86 15.95
C MET A 977 -28.77 -23.60 16.51
N TYR A 978 -30.02 -23.75 16.97
CA TYR A 978 -30.82 -22.65 17.51
C TYR A 978 -30.98 -22.80 19.02
N GLY A 979 -31.07 -21.69 19.75
CA GLY A 979 -31.09 -21.69 21.23
C GLY A 979 -32.25 -22.45 21.88
N ASP A 980 -33.31 -22.75 21.13
CA ASP A 980 -34.42 -23.60 21.58
C ASP A 980 -34.10 -25.10 21.54
N GLY A 981 -32.94 -25.50 21.00
CA GLY A 981 -32.50 -26.89 20.84
C GLY A 981 -32.64 -27.43 19.42
N SER A 982 -33.45 -26.79 18.57
CA SER A 982 -33.63 -27.22 17.19
C SER A 982 -32.35 -27.09 16.37
N ALA A 983 -32.20 -27.95 15.36
CA ALA A 983 -31.03 -27.93 14.48
C ALA A 983 -31.31 -28.45 13.07
N ILE A 984 -30.55 -27.92 12.12
CA ILE A 984 -30.49 -28.36 10.72
C ILE A 984 -29.03 -28.68 10.41
N ALA A 985 -28.75 -29.94 10.10
CA ALA A 985 -27.45 -30.37 9.60
C ALA A 985 -27.47 -30.39 8.07
N CYS A 986 -26.74 -29.48 7.43
CA CYS A 986 -26.61 -29.39 5.99
C CYS A 986 -25.48 -30.30 5.53
N CYS A 987 -25.84 -31.38 4.84
CA CYS A 987 -24.93 -32.46 4.49
C CYS A 987 -24.86 -32.63 2.95
N PRO A 988 -23.86 -32.04 2.29
CA PRO A 988 -23.49 -32.38 0.92
C PRO A 988 -23.22 -33.87 0.73
N VAL A 989 -23.69 -34.43 -0.37
CA VAL A 989 -23.42 -35.83 -0.75
C VAL A 989 -22.04 -35.95 -1.40
N SER A 990 -21.01 -35.57 -0.62
CA SER A 990 -19.62 -35.52 -1.05
C SER A 990 -19.14 -36.88 -1.57
N THR A 991 -18.42 -36.83 -2.70
CA THR A 991 -17.73 -38.00 -3.28
C THR A 991 -16.22 -37.97 -3.04
N ASP A 992 -15.74 -37.05 -2.20
CA ASP A 992 -14.31 -36.96 -1.85
C ASP A 992 -13.82 -38.19 -1.10
N ALA A 993 -12.50 -38.35 -1.01
CA ALA A 993 -11.90 -39.48 -0.31
C ALA A 993 -12.18 -39.41 1.20
N TYR A 994 -12.38 -40.57 1.81
CA TYR A 994 -12.45 -40.72 3.26
C TYR A 994 -11.29 -39.98 3.97
N PRO A 995 -11.54 -39.22 5.06
CA PRO A 995 -12.80 -39.08 5.79
C PRO A 995 -13.68 -37.89 5.35
N TYR A 996 -13.40 -37.28 4.20
CA TYR A 996 -14.16 -36.15 3.64
C TYR A 996 -15.33 -36.60 2.74
N ASP A 997 -15.66 -37.89 2.78
CA ASP A 997 -16.81 -38.45 2.08
C ASP A 997 -18.13 -38.10 2.80
N PHE A 998 -19.25 -38.37 2.14
CA PHE A 998 -20.59 -38.14 2.70
C PHE A 998 -20.81 -38.76 4.09
N ARG A 999 -20.18 -39.90 4.38
CA ARG A 999 -20.26 -40.55 5.70
C ARG A 999 -19.63 -39.67 6.79
N GLY A 1000 -18.42 -39.16 6.55
CA GLY A 1000 -17.74 -38.28 7.49
C GLY A 1000 -18.53 -37.02 7.79
N ILE A 1001 -19.15 -36.43 6.75
CA ILE A 1001 -20.03 -35.25 6.90
C ILE A 1001 -21.25 -35.58 7.76
N ILE A 1002 -21.98 -36.67 7.48
CA ILE A 1002 -23.15 -37.07 8.27
C ILE A 1002 -22.78 -37.28 9.73
N GLN A 1003 -21.66 -37.92 10.02
CA GLN A 1003 -21.24 -38.17 11.39
C GLN A 1003 -20.77 -36.89 12.08
N HIS A 1004 -20.03 -36.02 11.39
CA HIS A 1004 -19.56 -34.77 11.97
C HIS A 1004 -20.71 -33.78 12.19
N GLU A 1005 -21.45 -33.47 11.12
CA GLU A 1005 -22.51 -32.45 11.11
C GLU A 1005 -23.78 -32.93 11.81
N ALA A 1006 -24.41 -33.99 11.28
CA ALA A 1006 -25.68 -34.45 11.84
C ALA A 1006 -25.49 -35.12 13.21
N GLY A 1007 -24.53 -36.03 13.34
CA GLY A 1007 -24.26 -36.73 14.59
C GLY A 1007 -23.59 -35.82 15.62
N GLY A 1008 -22.46 -35.20 15.29
CA GLY A 1008 -21.65 -34.42 16.22
C GLY A 1008 -22.29 -33.11 16.64
N HIS A 1009 -22.46 -32.19 15.70
CA HIS A 1009 -23.07 -30.88 15.96
C HIS A 1009 -24.59 -31.00 16.18
N GLY A 1010 -25.32 -31.54 15.20
CA GLY A 1010 -26.78 -31.48 15.12
C GLY A 1010 -27.48 -32.13 16.30
N PHE A 1011 -27.21 -33.41 16.53
CA PHE A 1011 -27.74 -34.16 17.67
C PHE A 1011 -26.82 -34.07 18.89
N GLY A 1012 -25.52 -34.28 18.72
CA GLY A 1012 -24.54 -34.36 19.80
C GLY A 1012 -24.27 -33.04 20.51
N LYS A 1013 -24.58 -31.90 19.87
CA LYS A 1013 -24.29 -30.54 20.34
C LYS A 1013 -22.83 -30.41 20.79
N LEU A 1014 -21.92 -31.02 20.04
CA LEU A 1014 -20.48 -31.00 20.27
C LEU A 1014 -19.86 -29.79 19.57
N GLY A 1015 -18.70 -29.31 20.03
CA GLY A 1015 -17.97 -28.23 19.37
C GLY A 1015 -16.82 -28.75 18.54
N ASP A 1016 -16.36 -27.96 17.56
CA ASP A 1016 -15.25 -28.33 16.70
C ASP A 1016 -13.92 -28.46 17.46
N GLU A 1017 -13.15 -29.48 17.11
CA GLU A 1017 -11.83 -29.77 17.69
C GLU A 1017 -10.66 -29.49 16.72
N TYR A 1018 -10.95 -28.91 15.55
CA TYR A 1018 -9.95 -28.50 14.57
C TYR A 1018 -8.96 -27.46 15.13
N ILE A 1019 -7.77 -27.42 14.55
CA ILE A 1019 -6.73 -26.43 14.87
C ILE A 1019 -6.26 -25.78 13.57
N TYR A 1020 -6.56 -24.49 13.37
CA TYR A 1020 -6.11 -23.70 12.22
C TYR A 1020 -5.10 -22.62 12.63
N HIS A 1021 -5.21 -22.11 13.86
CA HIS A 1021 -4.41 -21.01 14.36
C HIS A 1021 -3.46 -21.46 15.46
N ASN A 1022 -2.17 -21.17 15.26
CA ASN A 1022 -1.15 -21.35 16.30
C ASN A 1022 -1.15 -20.17 17.29
N ALA A 1023 -2.26 -19.99 18.01
CA ALA A 1023 -2.50 -18.84 18.89
C ALA A 1023 -3.23 -19.27 20.17
N PHE A 1024 -3.20 -18.38 21.17
CA PHE A 1024 -4.03 -18.52 22.38
C PHE A 1024 -5.41 -17.95 22.05
N ILE A 1025 -6.48 -18.72 22.25
CA ILE A 1025 -7.83 -18.38 21.76
C ILE A 1025 -8.32 -16.99 22.21
N GLN A 1026 -7.97 -16.54 23.43
CA GLN A 1026 -8.36 -15.21 23.94
C GLN A 1026 -7.59 -14.05 23.31
N ASN A 1027 -6.43 -14.30 22.70
CA ASN A 1027 -5.50 -13.28 22.19
C ASN A 1027 -5.20 -13.42 20.69
N CYS A 1028 -6.00 -14.19 19.96
CA CYS A 1028 -5.81 -14.38 18.53
C CYS A 1028 -6.20 -13.09 17.77
N GLY A 1029 -5.37 -12.71 16.80
CA GLY A 1029 -5.56 -11.53 15.96
C GLY A 1029 -6.02 -11.87 14.54
N CYS A 1030 -6.70 -13.00 14.35
CA CYS A 1030 -7.21 -13.43 13.04
C CYS A 1030 -8.19 -12.37 12.50
N PHE A 1031 -8.15 -12.10 11.19
CA PHE A 1031 -9.17 -11.28 10.52
C PHE A 1031 -10.28 -12.15 9.88
N ASP A 1032 -10.20 -13.47 10.04
CA ASP A 1032 -11.01 -14.47 9.34
C ASP A 1032 -12.35 -14.79 10.05
N GLY A 1033 -12.80 -13.93 10.97
CA GLY A 1033 -14.08 -14.09 11.69
C GLY A 1033 -14.11 -15.20 12.73
N CYS A 1034 -12.94 -15.65 13.24
CA CYS A 1034 -12.88 -16.66 14.30
C CYS A 1034 -13.38 -16.12 15.66
N ASP A 1035 -14.13 -16.94 16.42
CA ASP A 1035 -14.71 -16.55 17.72
C ASP A 1035 -13.66 -16.61 18.84
N HIS A 1036 -13.64 -15.60 19.71
CA HIS A 1036 -12.59 -15.39 20.73
C HIS A 1036 -13.19 -15.30 22.14
N PRO A 1037 -13.75 -16.40 22.68
CA PRO A 1037 -14.37 -16.39 24.00
C PRO A 1037 -13.37 -16.00 25.09
N LYS A 1038 -13.74 -15.04 25.94
CA LYS A 1038 -12.92 -14.60 27.09
C LYS A 1038 -12.92 -15.61 28.25
N GLY A 1039 -13.80 -16.62 28.19
CA GLY A 1039 -13.95 -17.68 29.18
C GLY A 1039 -15.22 -18.49 28.93
N GLU A 1040 -15.43 -19.55 29.72
CA GLU A 1040 -16.56 -20.50 29.54
C GLU A 1040 -17.95 -19.85 29.56
N ASN A 1041 -18.09 -18.75 30.30
CA ASN A 1041 -19.36 -18.05 30.52
C ASN A 1041 -19.51 -16.78 29.66
N ASP A 1042 -18.70 -16.62 28.61
CA ASP A 1042 -18.75 -15.44 27.76
C ASP A 1042 -19.94 -15.48 26.80
N LEU A 1043 -21.09 -14.96 27.26
CA LEU A 1043 -22.33 -14.91 26.48
C LEU A 1043 -22.28 -13.96 25.26
N ASN A 1044 -21.15 -13.27 25.03
CA ASN A 1044 -20.95 -12.49 23.81
C ASN A 1044 -20.29 -13.31 22.69
N SER A 1045 -19.86 -14.54 23.00
CA SER A 1045 -19.26 -15.49 22.06
C SER A 1045 -20.25 -16.62 21.75
N ALA A 1046 -20.21 -17.19 20.55
CA ALA A 1046 -21.01 -18.36 20.21
C ALA A 1046 -20.63 -19.55 21.11
N TYR A 1047 -19.34 -19.72 21.40
CA TYR A 1047 -18.85 -20.72 22.34
C TYR A 1047 -19.53 -20.63 23.71
N GLY A 1048 -19.54 -19.44 24.33
CA GLY A 1048 -20.14 -19.25 25.66
C GLY A 1048 -21.66 -19.37 25.67
N ILE A 1049 -22.33 -18.94 24.59
CA ILE A 1049 -23.78 -19.16 24.42
C ILE A 1049 -24.09 -20.65 24.37
N PHE A 1050 -23.38 -21.44 23.56
CA PHE A 1050 -23.63 -22.89 23.50
C PHE A 1050 -23.30 -23.59 24.82
N LYS A 1051 -22.24 -23.18 25.50
CA LYS A 1051 -21.92 -23.66 26.85
C LYS A 1051 -23.03 -23.39 27.87
N SER A 1052 -23.69 -22.24 27.82
CA SER A 1052 -24.80 -21.93 28.74
C SER A 1052 -26.02 -22.83 28.55
N HIS A 1053 -26.16 -23.49 27.39
CA HIS A 1053 -27.18 -24.50 27.12
C HIS A 1053 -26.74 -25.93 27.49
N GLY A 1054 -25.56 -26.09 28.10
CA GLY A 1054 -24.98 -27.39 28.45
C GLY A 1054 -24.38 -28.13 27.25
N TRP A 1055 -24.11 -27.44 26.15
CA TRP A 1055 -23.51 -28.00 24.94
C TRP A 1055 -21.98 -27.88 24.97
N TYR A 1056 -21.31 -28.34 23.92
CA TYR A 1056 -19.84 -28.30 23.77
C TYR A 1056 -19.11 -28.96 24.93
N LYS A 1057 -19.67 -30.04 25.51
CA LYS A 1057 -19.05 -30.77 26.63
C LYS A 1057 -17.68 -31.37 26.27
N ASN A 1058 -17.37 -31.50 24.98
CA ASN A 1058 -16.09 -32.02 24.48
C ASN A 1058 -14.95 -30.99 24.48
N LEU A 1059 -15.24 -29.71 24.74
CA LEU A 1059 -14.26 -28.63 24.81
C LEU A 1059 -14.22 -28.00 26.21
N SER A 1060 -13.12 -27.37 26.57
CA SER A 1060 -12.97 -26.61 27.81
C SER A 1060 -11.94 -25.50 27.66
N LEU A 1061 -12.17 -24.32 28.23
CA LEU A 1061 -11.21 -23.20 28.30
C LEU A 1061 -10.46 -23.18 29.64
N THR A 1062 -10.81 -24.03 30.60
CA THR A 1062 -10.03 -24.18 31.84
C THR A 1062 -8.90 -25.20 31.65
N SER A 1063 -7.71 -24.84 32.16
CA SER A 1063 -6.54 -25.71 32.26
C SER A 1063 -6.51 -26.57 33.52
N ASP A 1064 -7.54 -26.49 34.36
CA ASP A 1064 -7.68 -27.29 35.58
C ASP A 1064 -8.41 -28.60 35.27
N ALA A 1065 -7.67 -29.71 35.36
CA ALA A 1065 -8.17 -31.07 35.12
C ALA A 1065 -9.33 -31.49 36.04
N THR A 1066 -9.54 -30.80 37.16
CA THR A 1066 -10.65 -31.06 38.07
C THR A 1066 -11.94 -30.33 37.68
N GLN A 1067 -11.85 -29.35 36.77
CA GLN A 1067 -12.93 -28.46 36.37
C GLN A 1067 -13.46 -28.75 34.95
N VAL A 1068 -12.75 -29.55 34.15
CA VAL A 1068 -13.19 -29.93 32.81
C VAL A 1068 -14.44 -30.83 32.86
N PRO A 1069 -15.34 -30.80 31.86
CA PRO A 1069 -16.56 -31.62 31.85
C PRO A 1069 -16.33 -33.15 31.93
N TRP A 1070 -15.11 -33.62 31.66
CA TRP A 1070 -14.73 -35.02 31.68
C TRP A 1070 -13.79 -35.40 32.84
N ALA A 1071 -13.69 -34.56 33.89
CA ALA A 1071 -12.78 -34.79 35.01
C ALA A 1071 -12.97 -36.16 35.68
N HIS A 1072 -14.22 -36.67 35.75
CA HIS A 1072 -14.53 -37.99 36.30
C HIS A 1072 -14.02 -39.16 35.44
N LEU A 1073 -13.72 -38.93 34.15
CA LEU A 1073 -13.21 -39.93 33.23
C LEU A 1073 -11.68 -40.04 33.27
N ILE A 1074 -10.99 -38.93 33.56
CA ILE A 1074 -9.51 -38.88 33.65
C ILE A 1074 -8.98 -39.91 34.66
N TYR A 1075 -9.67 -40.04 35.80
CA TYR A 1075 -9.28 -40.95 36.88
C TYR A 1075 -10.06 -42.27 36.89
N ASN A 1076 -10.87 -42.54 35.87
CA ASN A 1076 -11.63 -43.78 35.78
C ASN A 1076 -10.74 -44.89 35.20
N PRO A 1077 -10.54 -46.03 35.90
CA PRO A 1077 -9.65 -47.10 35.43
C PRO A 1077 -10.00 -47.68 34.05
N LYS A 1078 -11.23 -47.49 33.55
CA LYS A 1078 -11.64 -47.94 32.21
C LYS A 1078 -11.20 -47.00 31.09
N TYR A 1079 -10.92 -45.73 31.39
CA TYR A 1079 -10.72 -44.67 30.40
C TYR A 1079 -9.40 -43.90 30.58
N SER A 1080 -8.76 -44.00 31.76
CA SER A 1080 -7.55 -43.26 32.13
C SER A 1080 -6.33 -43.50 31.23
N ASP A 1081 -6.36 -44.54 30.39
CA ASP A 1081 -5.27 -44.85 29.46
C ASP A 1081 -5.26 -43.94 28.22
N PHE A 1082 -6.37 -43.26 27.91
CA PHE A 1082 -6.49 -42.43 26.70
C PHE A 1082 -7.32 -41.15 26.87
N VAL A 1083 -8.10 -41.01 27.95
CA VAL A 1083 -8.77 -39.76 28.31
C VAL A 1083 -7.85 -38.91 29.19
N ASP A 1084 -7.54 -37.70 28.74
CA ASP A 1084 -6.71 -36.73 29.45
C ASP A 1084 -7.12 -35.29 29.08
N MET A 1085 -6.26 -34.31 29.30
CA MET A 1085 -6.38 -32.95 28.78
C MET A 1085 -5.40 -32.72 27.64
N PHE A 1086 -5.92 -32.71 26.42
CA PHE A 1086 -5.15 -32.36 25.23
C PHE A 1086 -5.43 -30.90 24.88
N GLU A 1087 -4.40 -30.07 24.90
CA GLU A 1087 -4.53 -28.67 24.48
C GLU A 1087 -4.71 -28.57 22.96
N GLY A 1088 -5.63 -27.72 22.53
CA GLY A 1088 -6.00 -27.46 21.15
C GLY A 1088 -7.41 -27.93 20.81
N GLY A 1089 -8.14 -27.09 20.09
CA GLY A 1089 -9.54 -27.28 19.71
C GLY A 1089 -10.16 -25.94 19.31
N TYR A 1090 -11.40 -25.93 18.82
CA TYR A 1090 -12.12 -24.71 18.45
C TYR A 1090 -11.28 -23.72 17.61
N MET A 1091 -10.62 -24.26 16.58
CA MET A 1091 -9.74 -23.57 15.63
C MET A 1091 -8.36 -23.13 16.18
N HIS A 1092 -8.06 -23.35 17.45
CA HIS A 1092 -6.88 -22.79 18.13
C HIS A 1092 -6.01 -23.85 18.78
N SER A 1093 -4.69 -23.63 18.79
CA SER A 1093 -3.74 -24.56 19.39
C SER A 1093 -3.54 -24.39 20.90
N ARG A 1094 -3.96 -23.25 21.49
CA ARG A 1094 -3.72 -22.94 22.91
C ARG A 1094 -4.92 -22.29 23.59
N GLY A 1095 -5.07 -22.54 24.89
CA GLY A 1095 -6.12 -21.93 25.74
C GLY A 1095 -7.49 -22.59 25.64
N VAL A 1096 -7.57 -23.74 24.99
CA VAL A 1096 -8.75 -24.60 24.86
C VAL A 1096 -8.29 -26.06 24.87
N TYR A 1097 -9.06 -26.93 25.50
CA TYR A 1097 -8.70 -28.32 25.79
C TYR A 1097 -9.81 -29.25 25.31
N ARG A 1098 -9.41 -30.47 24.96
CA ARG A 1098 -10.28 -31.60 24.59
C ARG A 1098 -9.84 -32.85 25.33
N SER A 1099 -10.72 -33.85 25.39
CA SER A 1099 -10.53 -35.04 26.24
C SER A 1099 -9.63 -36.11 25.63
N GLU A 1100 -9.48 -36.13 24.30
CA GLU A 1100 -8.71 -37.12 23.55
C GLU A 1100 -7.98 -36.44 22.39
N ALA A 1101 -6.88 -37.05 21.91
CA ALA A 1101 -6.06 -36.47 20.86
C ALA A 1101 -6.76 -36.32 19.50
N THR A 1102 -7.78 -37.15 19.24
CA THR A 1102 -8.57 -37.09 18.01
C THR A 1102 -9.99 -37.58 18.25
N SER A 1103 -10.93 -37.06 17.47
CA SER A 1103 -12.32 -37.53 17.41
C SER A 1103 -12.93 -37.15 16.05
N CYS A 1104 -14.18 -37.57 15.81
CA CYS A 1104 -15.00 -37.13 14.69
C CYS A 1104 -15.01 -35.59 14.55
N MET A 1105 -15.03 -34.87 15.68
CA MET A 1105 -15.05 -33.40 15.70
C MET A 1105 -13.71 -32.75 15.30
N ASN A 1106 -12.65 -33.54 15.08
CA ASN A 1106 -11.33 -33.08 14.68
C ASN A 1106 -10.97 -33.43 13.24
N ASN A 1107 -11.46 -34.56 12.71
CA ASN A 1107 -11.05 -35.06 11.39
C ASN A 1107 -12.05 -36.01 10.72
N ASN A 1108 -13.34 -35.94 11.07
CA ASN A 1108 -14.44 -36.67 10.42
C ASN A 1108 -14.31 -38.21 10.46
N ILE A 1109 -13.47 -38.75 11.34
CA ILE A 1109 -13.37 -40.20 11.54
C ILE A 1109 -14.61 -40.74 12.27
N PRO A 1110 -14.99 -42.02 12.08
CA PRO A 1110 -16.16 -42.63 12.71
C PRO A 1110 -15.89 -42.99 14.18
N TYR A 1111 -15.50 -42.01 14.99
CA TYR A 1111 -15.19 -42.17 16.40
C TYR A 1111 -15.42 -40.87 17.17
N TYR A 1112 -16.46 -40.81 18.00
CA TYR A 1112 -16.58 -39.74 19.00
C TYR A 1112 -15.73 -40.08 20.24
N SER A 1113 -15.10 -39.07 20.83
CA SER A 1113 -14.37 -39.19 22.11
C SER A 1113 -15.31 -39.63 23.24
N THR A 1114 -14.75 -40.16 24.33
CA THR A 1114 -15.48 -40.76 25.44
C THR A 1114 -16.50 -39.78 26.04
N ILE A 1115 -16.10 -38.53 26.29
CA ILE A 1115 -17.02 -37.49 26.78
C ILE A 1115 -18.10 -37.15 25.76
N SER A 1116 -17.77 -37.16 24.46
CA SER A 1116 -18.72 -36.91 23.39
C SER A 1116 -19.78 -38.01 23.34
N ARG A 1117 -19.36 -39.29 23.47
CA ARG A 1117 -20.28 -40.43 23.57
C ARG A 1117 -21.19 -40.32 24.78
N GLN A 1118 -20.63 -39.99 25.96
CA GLN A 1118 -21.42 -39.76 27.16
C GLN A 1118 -22.46 -38.65 26.95
N ALA A 1119 -22.05 -37.50 26.41
CA ALA A 1119 -22.96 -36.37 26.15
C ALA A 1119 -24.07 -36.72 25.16
N ILE A 1120 -23.76 -37.52 24.12
CA ILE A 1120 -24.76 -38.03 23.17
C ILE A 1120 -25.74 -38.97 23.91
N VAL A 1121 -25.26 -39.94 24.69
CA VAL A 1121 -26.14 -40.89 25.40
C VAL A 1121 -27.01 -40.19 26.43
N GLU A 1122 -26.47 -39.27 27.23
CA GLU A 1122 -27.23 -38.43 28.16
C GLU A 1122 -28.41 -37.77 27.46
N ARG A 1123 -28.18 -37.20 26.27
CA ARG A 1123 -29.23 -36.55 25.47
C ARG A 1123 -30.23 -37.53 24.87
N ILE A 1124 -29.78 -38.71 24.42
CA ILE A 1124 -30.69 -39.78 23.97
C ILE A 1124 -31.63 -40.15 25.12
N MET A 1125 -31.10 -40.40 26.32
CA MET A 1125 -31.94 -40.74 27.48
C MET A 1125 -32.90 -39.60 27.82
N GLU A 1126 -32.43 -38.36 27.87
CA GLU A 1126 -33.26 -37.18 28.14
C GLU A 1126 -34.42 -37.05 27.14
N TYR A 1127 -34.13 -37.12 25.84
CA TYR A 1127 -35.13 -36.96 24.79
C TYR A 1127 -36.10 -38.16 24.75
N ALA A 1128 -35.61 -39.36 25.05
CA ALA A 1128 -36.41 -40.56 25.23
C ALA A 1128 -37.29 -40.53 26.49
N GLY A 1129 -37.03 -39.62 27.44
CA GLY A 1129 -37.69 -39.58 28.74
C GLY A 1129 -37.24 -40.67 29.71
N GLU A 1130 -36.01 -41.16 29.55
CA GLU A 1130 -35.36 -42.16 30.40
C GLU A 1130 -34.24 -41.53 31.25
N THR A 1131 -33.77 -42.24 32.27
CA THR A 1131 -32.72 -41.76 33.18
C THR A 1131 -31.37 -42.30 32.75
N PHE A 1132 -30.38 -41.40 32.61
CA PHE A 1132 -29.00 -41.79 32.37
C PHE A 1132 -28.32 -42.31 33.66
N THR A 1133 -27.55 -43.39 33.54
CA THR A 1133 -26.63 -43.89 34.57
C THR A 1133 -25.22 -44.00 33.99
N LEU A 1134 -24.21 -43.72 34.81
CA LEU A 1134 -22.79 -43.78 34.40
C LEU A 1134 -22.25 -45.23 34.34
N GLU A 1135 -22.83 -46.14 35.13
CA GLU A 1135 -22.58 -47.59 35.05
C GLU A 1135 -23.12 -48.16 33.74
#